data_AF-A0A5N5GIR3-F1
#
_entry.id   AF-A0A5N5GIR3-F1
#
_cell.length_a   1.000
_cell.length_b   1.000
_cell.length_c   1.000
_cell.angle_alpha   90.00
_cell.angle_beta   90.00
_cell.angle_gamma   90.00
#
_symmetry.space_group_name_H-M   'P 1'
#
loop_
_entity.id
_entity.type
_entity.pdbx_description
1 polymer ?
#
loop_
_entity_poly.entity_id
_entity_poly.type
_entity_poly.pdbx_seq_one_letter_code
_entity_poly.pdbx_strand_id
1 'polypeptide(L)'
;MNGALTIAHTNFSTDQSALLALKAHITSDPQNILATNWSSASNSNICNWVGVICGARHHRVTALNLSYMGLAGVIPPHLGNLSFLVELGLQNNSFHGLLPQELSRLHRLKAVNFRNNNFMGTIPSWFGSFPKLQTFTLADNGFSGSIPVAIFNLSALKIIILSRNQLSGSIPREIGNLTMVKGIYLDDNKFEEIPNEIGSLGQLEEFFMQDNALKGSTFVPVLNISSLTTLALSGNNMSGSLPDNMCEHLSSIQRFYLNQNQLDGLIPSKLWQCKELRVIALGSNNFHGSIPKSLGNLTYLTEIFLSFNNLAGTIPDEIGDLPQLEVLKLSVNNLNGVIPSKLFNNSMIRVIALTLNQLSGGLPANIGLNVPNLEFFVVSTNKLVAGPIPNFSNASKLRVLDMDTNSFTGFLPITLCSLKNLELLFLFWNHLTIDASTLSCLFNLRNLTKLDLGGNPLNTTIPAFRGNLSTPLTYFDLSISNIRGNIPVDIANLSSLIELHLEINQLSGAIPTSIQRLKNLQGLFLSDNELQGHIPYELCQLNNLAELGLGRNRLSGSIPSCLGTLAVALRNLSLESNLLTSKIPSSLWELKYILHLNLSSNSLVGPLSEDIGKLKDVVDIDLSNNHFTGNIPGSIGGLQNMINLSLANNYLEGPIPTSFKTLVSLEFLDLSQNNLSGEIPKSLEALLYLKHLNLSFNKLHGEIPTGGPFGNFSADSFVSNAALCGASQLHVPLCKNRTKVKPNWRKAKYIISGVLSVILLATAALILILCKKRNVEVVRETASLHQVFWRRVSRLELVKATNGFHKSNLLGTGGFGSVYRGTLSDGIDIAVKVFNLQLEGAFKSFDKECEMLSNIRHRNLIKVISYCDELNFKALVLQLMPNGSLEQWLYSPKRSMNILQRLDIMKDVALALEYLHHGYSIPIVHCDVKPSNILLDDDMVAHVADFGVARLIGGGDSMTETMTLATVGYMAPEFGIEGSISTSGDVYSFGIVLMETFTKRKPTDEMFVGEMNLKQWIADSLFLDAAIDEVVDVDIVGTEEDGDFVSRRDCLSSAMRLALACTATLPRERINIKDAAITLTKIKTKYLKDCEGVNS
;
A
#
# COMPACT_ATOMS: atom_id res chain seq x y z
N MET A 1 -15.44 -83.65 69.20
CA MET A 1 -16.52 -83.75 68.20
C MET A 1 -16.49 -82.47 67.39
N ASN A 2 -16.28 -82.63 66.08
CA ASN A 2 -16.16 -81.56 65.09
C ASN A 2 -17.51 -80.91 64.81
N GLY A 3 -17.49 -79.59 64.62
CA GLY A 3 -18.53 -78.81 63.95
C GLY A 3 -17.85 -77.67 63.21
N ALA A 4 -17.39 -77.95 62.00
CA ALA A 4 -16.71 -76.99 61.13
C ALA A 4 -17.71 -75.96 60.57
N LEU A 5 -17.37 -74.68 60.69
CA LEU A 5 -17.92 -73.60 59.87
C LEU A 5 -16.76 -72.95 59.13
N THR A 6 -16.74 -73.20 57.83
CA THR A 6 -15.82 -72.72 56.81
C THR A 6 -15.77 -71.19 56.75
N ILE A 7 -14.58 -70.61 56.93
CA ILE A 7 -14.28 -69.20 56.62
C ILE A 7 -14.12 -69.08 55.11
N ALA A 8 -14.99 -68.31 54.46
CA ALA A 8 -14.91 -68.03 53.03
C ALA A 8 -13.61 -67.26 52.70
N HIS A 9 -12.78 -67.83 51.83
CA HIS A 9 -11.62 -67.16 51.25
C HIS A 9 -12.05 -65.85 50.56
N THR A 10 -11.50 -64.74 51.02
CA THR A 10 -11.72 -63.41 50.46
C THR A 10 -11.03 -63.28 49.09
N ASN A 11 -11.77 -62.75 48.11
CA ASN A 11 -11.50 -62.77 46.67
C ASN A 11 -10.42 -61.73 46.24
N PHE A 12 -9.25 -61.73 46.89
CA PHE A 12 -8.12 -60.82 46.63
C PHE A 12 -7.39 -61.10 45.30
N SER A 13 -7.37 -62.37 44.88
CA SER A 13 -6.62 -62.85 43.71
C SER A 13 -7.05 -62.19 42.39
N THR A 14 -8.33 -61.86 42.24
CA THR A 14 -8.88 -61.34 40.98
C THR A 14 -8.44 -59.91 40.68
N ASP A 15 -8.43 -59.02 41.68
CA ASP A 15 -8.00 -57.62 41.49
C ASP A 15 -6.50 -57.56 41.21
N GLN A 16 -5.70 -58.34 41.95
CA GLN A 16 -4.26 -58.44 41.72
C GLN A 16 -3.96 -58.94 40.30
N SER A 17 -4.67 -59.97 39.83
CA SER A 17 -4.48 -60.50 38.48
C SER A 17 -4.84 -59.48 37.40
N ALA A 18 -5.90 -58.69 37.59
CA ALA A 18 -6.30 -57.63 36.67
C ALA A 18 -5.25 -56.50 36.58
N LEU A 19 -4.69 -56.08 37.72
CA LEU A 19 -3.64 -55.06 37.78
C LEU A 19 -2.32 -55.57 37.18
N LEU A 20 -1.91 -56.81 37.48
CA LEU A 20 -0.71 -57.40 36.87
C LEU A 20 -0.86 -57.57 35.35
N ALA A 21 -2.06 -57.90 34.87
CA ALA A 21 -2.34 -57.94 33.44
C ALA A 21 -2.21 -56.55 32.80
N LEU A 22 -2.68 -55.49 33.47
CA LEU A 22 -2.45 -54.10 33.03
C LEU A 22 -0.96 -53.79 32.94
N LYS A 23 -0.19 -54.09 34.00
CA LYS A 23 1.28 -53.91 34.00
C LYS A 23 1.95 -54.63 32.84
N ALA A 24 1.53 -55.85 32.50
CA ALA A 24 2.09 -56.60 31.38
C ALA A 24 1.79 -56.00 30.00
N HIS A 25 0.76 -55.15 29.89
CA HIS A 25 0.40 -54.44 28.65
C HIS A 25 0.94 -53.01 28.58
N ILE A 26 1.70 -52.59 29.60
CA ILE A 26 2.50 -51.37 29.56
C ILE A 26 3.78 -51.64 28.78
N THR A 27 3.93 -50.98 27.64
CA THR A 27 5.11 -51.09 26.76
C THR A 27 6.22 -50.13 27.14
N SER A 28 5.90 -49.04 27.85
CA SER A 28 6.88 -48.08 28.35
C SER A 28 6.49 -47.59 29.74
N ASP A 29 7.41 -47.68 30.69
CA ASP A 29 7.34 -47.14 32.05
C ASP A 29 8.66 -46.41 32.35
N PRO A 30 8.85 -45.18 31.85
CA PRO A 30 10.15 -44.51 31.83
C PRO A 30 10.76 -44.30 33.21
N GLN A 31 9.90 -44.13 34.21
CA GLN A 31 10.29 -43.92 35.61
C GLN A 31 10.32 -45.22 36.41
N ASN A 32 10.07 -46.38 35.77
CA ASN A 32 9.98 -47.70 36.40
C ASN A 32 9.02 -47.73 37.61
N ILE A 33 7.96 -46.92 37.59
CA ILE A 33 7.02 -46.76 38.72
C ILE A 33 6.29 -48.07 38.97
N LEU A 34 5.68 -48.64 37.92
CA LEU A 34 4.93 -49.89 38.02
C LEU A 34 5.87 -51.08 38.07
N ALA A 35 6.99 -51.01 37.35
CA ALA A 35 8.02 -52.05 37.34
C ALA A 35 8.53 -52.38 38.76
N THR A 36 8.85 -51.36 39.55
CA THR A 36 9.41 -51.50 40.91
C THR A 36 8.37 -51.69 42.00
N ASN A 37 7.17 -51.12 41.86
CA ASN A 37 6.18 -51.10 42.92
C ASN A 37 5.18 -52.26 42.88
N TRP A 38 4.69 -52.64 41.69
CA TRP A 38 3.67 -53.68 41.55
C TRP A 38 4.32 -55.07 41.46
N SER A 39 4.15 -55.92 42.47
CA SER A 39 4.86 -57.20 42.59
C SER A 39 3.93 -58.41 42.61
N SER A 40 4.34 -59.52 41.99
CA SER A 40 3.64 -60.80 42.05
C SER A 40 3.93 -61.62 43.32
N ALA A 41 4.80 -61.12 44.22
CA ALA A 41 5.15 -61.82 45.45
C ALA A 41 3.94 -61.99 46.40
N SER A 42 3.82 -63.17 47.03
CA SER A 42 2.69 -63.56 47.89
C SER A 42 2.44 -62.66 49.10
N ASN A 43 3.42 -61.84 49.50
CA ASN A 43 3.32 -60.92 50.64
C ASN A 43 3.00 -59.47 50.24
N SER A 44 2.79 -59.18 48.95
CA SER A 44 2.51 -57.83 48.45
C SER A 44 1.02 -57.50 48.59
N ASN A 45 0.70 -56.44 49.36
CA ASN A 45 -0.67 -55.92 49.46
C ASN A 45 -0.94 -54.92 48.31
N ILE A 46 -1.84 -55.28 47.39
CA ILE A 46 -2.21 -54.44 46.24
C ILE A 46 -2.73 -53.06 46.63
N CYS A 47 -3.26 -52.90 47.84
CA CYS A 47 -3.79 -51.62 48.31
C CYS A 47 -2.71 -50.59 48.66
N ASN A 48 -1.44 -51.02 48.72
CA ASN A 48 -0.29 -50.14 48.88
C ASN A 48 0.38 -49.82 47.54
N TRP A 49 -0.15 -50.35 46.43
CA TRP A 49 0.42 -50.10 45.11
C TRP A 49 0.18 -48.66 44.67
N VAL A 50 1.19 -48.06 44.07
CA VAL A 50 1.11 -46.70 43.52
C VAL A 50 -0.06 -46.63 42.54
N GLY A 51 -0.92 -45.64 42.75
CA GLY A 51 -2.12 -45.41 41.94
C GLY A 51 -3.32 -46.29 42.31
N VAL A 52 -3.21 -47.21 43.28
CA VAL A 52 -4.31 -48.10 43.69
C VAL A 52 -4.88 -47.67 45.03
N ILE A 53 -6.21 -47.53 45.12
CA ILE A 53 -6.92 -47.28 46.38
C ILE A 53 -7.96 -48.37 46.58
N CYS A 54 -7.97 -48.99 47.76
CA CYS A 54 -8.94 -50.01 48.14
C CYS A 54 -9.99 -49.49 49.11
N GLY A 55 -11.19 -50.09 49.07
CA GLY A 55 -12.25 -49.80 50.03
C GLY A 55 -11.97 -50.39 51.41
N ALA A 56 -12.18 -49.59 52.47
CA ALA A 56 -11.85 -49.95 53.85
C ALA A 56 -12.57 -51.19 54.41
N ARG A 57 -13.75 -51.56 53.87
CA ARG A 57 -14.54 -52.71 54.37
C ARG A 57 -14.20 -54.03 53.68
N HIS A 58 -13.99 -53.98 52.37
CA HIS A 58 -13.89 -55.17 51.52
C HIS A 58 -12.49 -55.37 50.93
N HIS A 59 -11.58 -54.39 51.10
CA HIS A 59 -10.21 -54.42 50.61
C HIS A 59 -10.09 -54.75 49.10
N ARG A 60 -11.11 -54.31 48.33
CA ARG A 60 -11.14 -54.41 46.86
C ARG A 60 -10.79 -53.05 46.27
N VAL A 61 -10.22 -53.04 45.08
CA VAL A 61 -9.83 -51.82 44.39
C VAL A 61 -11.06 -50.97 44.07
N THR A 62 -11.06 -49.74 44.57
CA THR A 62 -12.13 -48.74 44.38
C THR A 62 -11.68 -47.55 43.53
N ALA A 63 -10.38 -47.24 43.48
CA ALA A 63 -9.86 -46.28 42.52
C ALA A 63 -8.55 -46.77 41.93
N LEU A 64 -8.38 -46.54 40.64
CA LEU A 64 -7.14 -46.74 39.90
C LEU A 64 -6.79 -45.43 39.20
N ASN A 65 -5.75 -44.76 39.69
CA ASN A 65 -5.30 -43.48 39.17
C ASN A 65 -3.81 -43.58 38.78
N LEU A 66 -3.56 -43.70 37.47
CA LEU A 66 -2.23 -43.78 36.87
C LEU A 66 -1.87 -42.48 36.12
N SER A 67 -2.48 -41.37 36.53
CA SER A 67 -2.31 -40.07 35.88
C SER A 67 -0.87 -39.54 35.95
N TYR A 68 -0.40 -38.88 34.89
CA TYR A 68 0.91 -38.20 34.85
C TYR A 68 2.13 -39.10 35.10
N MET A 69 2.02 -40.41 34.81
CA MET A 69 3.11 -41.37 35.04
C MET A 69 3.99 -41.59 33.80
N GLY A 70 3.64 -41.00 32.65
CA GLY A 70 4.39 -41.17 31.40
C GLY A 70 4.31 -42.58 30.81
N LEU A 71 3.26 -43.33 31.14
CA LEU A 71 3.07 -44.71 30.73
C LEU A 71 2.63 -44.79 29.27
N ALA A 72 3.17 -45.77 28.52
CA ALA A 72 2.64 -46.12 27.19
C ALA A 72 2.20 -47.59 27.17
N GLY A 73 1.12 -47.88 26.46
CA GLY A 73 0.58 -49.23 26.33
C GLY A 73 -0.89 -49.24 25.95
N VAL A 74 -1.53 -50.40 26.10
CA VAL A 74 -2.97 -50.59 25.84
C VAL A 74 -3.70 -51.01 27.10
N ILE A 75 -5.00 -50.72 27.19
CA ILE A 75 -5.84 -51.22 28.29
C ILE A 75 -6.24 -52.67 27.99
N PRO A 76 -5.88 -53.66 28.82
CA PRO A 76 -6.28 -55.05 28.59
C PRO A 76 -7.73 -55.32 29.04
N PRO A 77 -8.41 -56.31 28.42
CA PRO A 77 -9.73 -56.80 28.83
C PRO A 77 -9.87 -57.13 30.32
N HIS A 78 -8.80 -57.65 30.93
CA HIS A 78 -8.75 -58.06 32.33
C HIS A 78 -9.08 -56.93 33.31
N LEU A 79 -8.87 -55.67 32.92
CA LEU A 79 -9.19 -54.52 33.76
C LEU A 79 -10.68 -54.44 34.10
N GLY A 80 -11.55 -55.00 33.25
CA GLY A 80 -12.99 -55.14 33.51
C GLY A 80 -13.35 -56.02 34.71
N ASN A 81 -12.39 -56.79 35.27
CA ASN A 81 -12.61 -57.62 36.46
C ASN A 81 -12.52 -56.84 37.78
N LEU A 82 -12.12 -55.55 37.76
CA LEU A 82 -12.10 -54.68 38.94
C LEU A 82 -13.53 -54.23 39.34
N SER A 83 -14.38 -55.18 39.71
CA SER A 83 -15.83 -54.97 39.90
C SER A 83 -16.23 -53.96 40.98
N PHE A 84 -15.29 -53.52 41.82
CA PHE A 84 -15.49 -52.51 42.87
C PHE A 84 -15.05 -51.10 42.46
N LEU A 85 -14.51 -50.94 41.25
CA LEU A 85 -13.94 -49.68 40.77
C LEU A 85 -15.01 -48.58 40.68
N VAL A 86 -14.69 -47.45 41.29
CA VAL A 86 -15.49 -46.22 41.37
C VAL A 86 -14.83 -45.12 40.52
N GLU A 87 -13.51 -45.09 40.45
CA GLU A 87 -12.76 -44.10 39.68
C GLU A 87 -11.66 -44.79 38.85
N LEU A 88 -11.57 -44.41 37.58
CA LEU A 88 -10.52 -44.83 36.67
C LEU A 88 -9.90 -43.60 35.98
N GLY A 89 -8.67 -43.25 36.38
CA GLY A 89 -7.92 -42.10 35.87
C GLY A 89 -6.62 -42.53 35.20
N LEU A 90 -6.45 -42.16 33.93
CA LEU A 90 -5.26 -42.44 33.11
C LEU A 90 -4.70 -41.16 32.46
N GLN A 91 -5.07 -39.99 32.98
CA GLN A 91 -4.83 -38.74 32.27
C GLN A 91 -3.33 -38.46 32.05
N ASN A 92 -3.00 -37.80 30.95
CA ASN A 92 -1.64 -37.32 30.64
C ASN A 92 -0.61 -38.46 30.61
N ASN A 93 -0.85 -39.42 29.72
CA ASN A 93 0.00 -40.57 29.43
C ASN A 93 0.04 -40.80 27.90
N SER A 94 0.57 -41.93 27.46
CA SER A 94 0.63 -42.35 26.06
C SER A 94 -0.10 -43.68 25.82
N PHE A 95 -1.21 -43.90 26.54
CA PHE A 95 -2.08 -45.04 26.26
C PHE A 95 -2.71 -44.91 24.87
N HIS A 96 -2.81 -46.01 24.15
CA HIS A 96 -3.32 -46.04 22.78
C HIS A 96 -4.19 -47.27 22.52
N GLY A 97 -4.71 -47.38 21.28
CA GLY A 97 -5.56 -48.48 20.85
C GLY A 97 -7.04 -48.29 21.17
N LEU A 98 -7.82 -49.36 21.01
CA LEU A 98 -9.27 -49.38 21.26
C LEU A 98 -9.55 -49.70 22.73
N LEU A 99 -10.66 -49.16 23.25
CA LEU A 99 -11.14 -49.49 24.59
C LEU A 99 -11.82 -50.88 24.61
N PRO A 100 -11.41 -51.82 25.49
CA PRO A 100 -11.95 -53.17 25.50
C PRO A 100 -13.39 -53.23 26.05
N GLN A 101 -14.21 -54.11 25.45
CA GLN A 101 -15.64 -54.29 25.80
C GLN A 101 -15.85 -54.70 27.27
N GLU A 102 -14.90 -55.42 27.86
CA GLU A 102 -14.97 -55.93 29.23
C GLU A 102 -15.07 -54.82 30.29
N LEU A 103 -14.64 -53.59 29.97
CA LEU A 103 -14.81 -52.44 30.85
C LEU A 103 -16.29 -52.15 31.14
N SER A 104 -17.23 -52.61 30.30
CA SER A 104 -18.67 -52.53 30.54
C SER A 104 -19.14 -53.18 31.86
N ARG A 105 -18.32 -54.06 32.47
CA ARG A 105 -18.61 -54.73 33.74
C ARG A 105 -18.38 -53.85 34.98
N LEU A 106 -17.80 -52.65 34.81
CA LEU A 106 -17.47 -51.73 35.89
C LEU A 106 -18.69 -50.91 36.37
N HIS A 107 -19.78 -51.57 36.78
CA HIS A 107 -21.08 -50.94 37.09
C HIS A 107 -21.07 -49.94 38.27
N ARG A 108 -19.97 -49.83 39.01
CA ARG A 108 -19.82 -48.91 40.16
C ARG A 108 -19.11 -47.61 39.81
N LEU A 109 -18.64 -47.47 38.57
CA LEU A 109 -17.86 -46.34 38.11
C LEU A 109 -18.66 -45.04 38.22
N LYS A 110 -18.03 -44.04 38.82
CA LYS A 110 -18.52 -42.67 38.99
C LYS A 110 -17.71 -41.67 38.19
N ALA A 111 -16.43 -41.95 37.93
CA ALA A 111 -15.56 -41.05 37.19
C ALA A 111 -14.64 -41.84 36.25
N VAL A 112 -14.56 -41.36 34.99
CA VAL A 112 -13.60 -41.79 33.98
C VAL A 112 -12.83 -40.58 33.52
N ASN A 113 -11.49 -40.66 33.55
CA ASN A 113 -10.63 -39.61 33.04
C ASN A 113 -9.50 -40.20 32.20
N PHE A 114 -9.66 -40.16 30.87
CA PHE A 114 -8.66 -40.60 29.89
C PHE A 114 -8.01 -39.44 29.15
N ARG A 115 -8.12 -38.20 29.69
CA ARG A 115 -7.63 -37.00 29.01
C ARG A 115 -6.17 -37.10 28.61
N ASN A 116 -5.82 -36.57 27.46
CA ASN A 116 -4.44 -36.43 26.97
C ASN A 116 -3.72 -37.78 26.89
N ASN A 117 -4.18 -38.58 25.92
CA ASN A 117 -3.66 -39.88 25.54
C ASN A 117 -3.78 -40.04 24.02
N ASN A 118 -3.44 -41.23 23.51
CA ASN A 118 -3.46 -41.57 22.09
C ASN A 118 -4.56 -42.62 21.77
N PHE A 119 -5.68 -42.63 22.51
CA PHE A 119 -6.78 -43.55 22.22
C PHE A 119 -7.42 -43.22 20.87
N MET A 120 -7.88 -44.25 20.15
CA MET A 120 -8.45 -44.13 18.80
C MET A 120 -9.76 -44.91 18.67
N GLY A 121 -10.41 -44.78 17.51
CA GLY A 121 -11.64 -45.48 17.17
C GLY A 121 -12.89 -44.73 17.62
N THR A 122 -14.03 -45.40 17.65
CA THR A 122 -15.31 -44.80 18.10
C THR A 122 -15.44 -44.84 19.61
N ILE A 123 -16.12 -43.87 20.21
CA ILE A 123 -16.53 -43.96 21.62
C ILE A 123 -17.46 -45.17 21.77
N PRO A 124 -17.15 -46.15 22.64
CA PRO A 124 -17.99 -47.33 22.79
C PRO A 124 -19.35 -47.03 23.44
N SER A 125 -20.42 -47.62 22.91
CA SER A 125 -21.78 -47.44 23.43
C SER A 125 -21.99 -47.98 24.85
N TRP A 126 -21.18 -48.94 25.29
CA TRP A 126 -21.29 -49.53 26.62
C TRP A 126 -20.95 -48.56 27.76
N PHE A 127 -20.37 -47.38 27.48
CA PHE A 127 -20.28 -46.31 28.48
C PHE A 127 -21.66 -45.92 29.05
N GLY A 128 -22.72 -46.08 28.26
CA GLY A 128 -24.11 -45.91 28.69
C GLY A 128 -24.61 -46.91 29.75
N SER A 129 -23.82 -47.94 30.08
CA SER A 129 -24.18 -48.97 31.07
C SER A 129 -23.69 -48.65 32.49
N PHE A 130 -23.19 -47.43 32.75
CA PHE A 130 -22.64 -47.00 34.04
C PHE A 130 -23.60 -46.07 34.80
N PRO A 131 -24.61 -46.60 35.52
CA PRO A 131 -25.71 -45.79 36.08
C PRO A 131 -25.28 -44.79 37.17
N LYS A 132 -24.03 -44.87 37.64
CA LYS A 132 -23.47 -43.99 38.67
C LYS A 132 -22.47 -42.97 38.12
N LEU A 133 -22.19 -42.97 36.82
CA LEU A 133 -21.21 -42.09 36.21
C LEU A 133 -21.63 -40.62 36.36
N GLN A 134 -20.73 -39.80 36.91
CA GLN A 134 -20.92 -38.37 37.16
C GLN A 134 -19.99 -37.52 36.31
N THR A 135 -18.75 -37.98 36.08
CA THR A 135 -17.76 -37.28 35.27
C THR A 135 -17.25 -38.20 34.18
N PHE A 136 -17.34 -37.75 32.93
CA PHE A 136 -16.94 -38.48 31.75
C PHE A 136 -15.99 -37.65 30.89
N THR A 137 -14.69 -37.97 30.95
CA THR A 137 -13.63 -37.20 30.30
C THR A 137 -12.80 -38.07 29.36
N LEU A 138 -12.89 -37.79 28.06
CA LEU A 138 -12.10 -38.43 26.99
C LEU A 138 -11.35 -37.40 26.11
N ALA A 139 -11.25 -36.15 26.55
CA ALA A 139 -10.63 -35.06 25.79
C ALA A 139 -9.16 -35.33 25.39
N ASP A 140 -8.65 -34.62 24.40
CA ASP A 140 -7.26 -34.71 23.94
C ASP A 140 -6.88 -36.16 23.55
N ASN A 141 -7.61 -36.73 22.57
CA ASN A 141 -7.42 -38.09 22.05
C ASN A 141 -7.76 -38.14 20.54
N GLY A 142 -7.72 -39.33 19.93
CA GLY A 142 -8.09 -39.59 18.54
C GLY A 142 -9.44 -40.28 18.36
N PHE A 143 -10.40 -40.08 19.29
CA PHE A 143 -11.74 -40.67 19.13
C PHE A 143 -12.47 -40.04 17.93
N SER A 144 -13.22 -40.84 17.17
CA SER A 144 -13.90 -40.44 15.93
C SER A 144 -15.34 -40.95 15.86
N GLY A 145 -16.10 -40.48 14.88
CA GLY A 145 -17.51 -40.82 14.72
C GLY A 145 -18.44 -40.03 15.66
N SER A 146 -19.67 -40.49 15.81
CA SER A 146 -20.70 -39.82 16.63
C SER A 146 -20.63 -40.19 18.11
N ILE A 147 -21.19 -39.34 18.98
CA ILE A 147 -21.42 -39.68 20.39
C ILE A 147 -22.52 -40.76 20.47
N PRO A 148 -22.29 -41.92 21.11
CA PRO A 148 -23.29 -42.96 21.23
C PRO A 148 -24.53 -42.52 22.02
N VAL A 149 -25.73 -42.80 21.48
CA VAL A 149 -27.02 -42.49 22.12
C VAL A 149 -27.12 -43.03 23.56
N ALA A 150 -26.53 -44.20 23.82
CA ALA A 150 -26.55 -44.85 25.13
C ALA A 150 -25.95 -43.99 26.26
N ILE A 151 -25.01 -43.07 25.97
CA ILE A 151 -24.41 -42.18 26.97
C ILE A 151 -25.44 -41.19 27.54
N PHE A 152 -26.44 -40.83 26.75
CA PHE A 152 -27.47 -39.87 27.15
C PHE A 152 -28.53 -40.49 28.10
N ASN A 153 -28.46 -41.79 28.39
CA ASN A 153 -29.27 -42.44 29.43
C ASN A 153 -28.66 -42.31 30.84
N LEU A 154 -27.50 -41.68 30.99
CA LEU A 154 -26.78 -41.58 32.25
C LEU A 154 -27.32 -40.42 33.12
N SER A 155 -28.42 -40.65 33.83
CA SER A 155 -29.10 -39.60 34.62
C SER A 155 -28.29 -39.01 35.79
N ALA A 156 -27.17 -39.64 36.18
CA ALA A 156 -26.27 -39.13 37.22
C ALA A 156 -25.14 -38.25 36.68
N LEU A 157 -25.03 -38.11 35.35
CA LEU A 157 -23.93 -37.44 34.67
C LEU A 157 -24.01 -35.92 34.89
N LYS A 158 -22.89 -35.34 35.33
CA LYS A 158 -22.76 -33.91 35.65
C LYS A 158 -21.84 -33.18 34.68
N ILE A 159 -20.77 -33.83 34.22
CA ILE A 159 -19.75 -33.22 33.40
C ILE A 159 -19.36 -34.15 32.26
N ILE A 160 -19.37 -33.64 31.03
CA ILE A 160 -18.96 -34.33 29.80
C ILE A 160 -17.84 -33.54 29.15
N ILE A 161 -16.64 -34.12 29.04
CA ILE A 161 -15.49 -33.46 28.39
C ILE A 161 -14.95 -34.36 27.27
N LEU A 162 -15.26 -33.99 26.03
CA LEU A 162 -14.85 -34.70 24.82
C LEU A 162 -14.03 -33.81 23.86
N SER A 163 -13.59 -32.65 24.33
CA SER A 163 -12.85 -31.66 23.55
C SER A 163 -11.59 -32.22 22.88
N ARG A 164 -11.16 -31.62 21.76
CA ARG A 164 -9.94 -32.01 21.02
C ARG A 164 -9.92 -33.50 20.67
N ASN A 165 -10.90 -33.90 19.87
CA ASN A 165 -11.02 -35.24 19.26
C ASN A 165 -11.37 -35.10 17.77
N GLN A 166 -11.74 -36.21 17.12
CA GLN A 166 -12.18 -36.27 15.73
C GLN A 166 -13.68 -36.62 15.64
N LEU A 167 -14.48 -36.28 16.66
CA LEU A 167 -15.90 -36.60 16.72
C LEU A 167 -16.67 -35.76 15.71
N SER A 168 -17.70 -36.35 15.10
CA SER A 168 -18.45 -35.72 14.00
C SER A 168 -19.93 -36.09 14.02
N GLY A 169 -20.70 -35.44 13.13
CA GLY A 169 -22.14 -35.65 13.02
C GLY A 169 -22.95 -34.73 13.94
N SER A 170 -24.20 -35.08 14.19
CA SER A 170 -25.07 -34.34 15.11
C SER A 170 -24.96 -34.87 16.54
N ILE A 171 -25.16 -33.98 17.51
CA ILE A 171 -25.35 -34.41 18.91
C ILE A 171 -26.74 -35.07 19.01
N PRO A 172 -26.85 -36.30 19.56
CA PRO A 172 -28.14 -36.97 19.71
C PRO A 172 -29.16 -36.17 20.53
N ARG A 173 -30.43 -36.24 20.11
CA ARG A 173 -31.56 -35.51 20.73
C ARG A 173 -31.82 -35.95 22.17
N GLU A 174 -31.43 -37.17 22.51
CA GLU A 174 -31.49 -37.72 23.86
C GLU A 174 -30.65 -36.94 24.87
N ILE A 175 -29.80 -35.99 24.43
CA ILE A 175 -29.09 -35.06 25.33
C ILE A 175 -30.00 -34.39 26.35
N GLY A 176 -31.27 -34.11 26.01
CA GLY A 176 -32.27 -33.56 26.94
C GLY A 176 -32.56 -34.44 28.16
N ASN A 177 -32.22 -35.74 28.14
CA ASN A 177 -32.39 -36.67 29.27
C ASN A 177 -31.37 -36.44 30.40
N LEU A 178 -30.28 -35.71 30.13
CA LEU A 178 -29.18 -35.49 31.09
C LEU A 178 -29.47 -34.34 32.07
N THR A 179 -30.56 -34.44 32.83
CA THR A 179 -31.09 -33.34 33.66
C THR A 179 -30.18 -32.87 34.81
N MET A 180 -29.13 -33.61 35.14
CA MET A 180 -28.13 -33.27 36.18
C MET A 180 -26.85 -32.66 35.61
N VAL A 181 -26.75 -32.50 34.28
CA VAL A 181 -25.55 -32.00 33.63
C VAL A 181 -25.36 -30.52 33.88
N LYS A 182 -24.14 -30.15 34.27
CA LYS A 182 -23.69 -28.80 34.57
C LYS A 182 -22.69 -28.28 33.54
N GLY A 183 -21.87 -29.15 32.97
CA GLY A 183 -20.84 -28.76 32.01
C GLY A 183 -20.73 -29.73 30.83
N ILE A 184 -20.74 -29.20 29.62
CA ILE A 184 -20.55 -29.95 28.37
C ILE A 184 -19.47 -29.26 27.55
N TYR A 185 -18.39 -29.99 27.26
CA TYR A 185 -17.22 -29.50 26.54
C TYR A 185 -16.97 -30.40 25.32
N LEU A 186 -17.26 -29.87 24.15
CA LEU A 186 -17.19 -30.55 22.84
C LEU A 186 -16.38 -29.72 21.82
N ASP A 187 -15.65 -28.71 22.29
CA ASP A 187 -14.77 -27.85 21.51
C ASP A 187 -13.69 -28.64 20.74
N ASP A 188 -13.19 -28.08 19.64
CA ASP A 188 -12.17 -28.70 18.77
C ASP A 188 -12.58 -30.12 18.29
N ASN A 189 -13.68 -30.20 17.54
CA ASN A 189 -14.21 -31.42 16.94
C ASN A 189 -14.80 -31.11 15.54
N LYS A 190 -15.70 -31.94 15.02
CA LYS A 190 -16.35 -31.80 13.70
C LYS A 190 -17.88 -31.90 13.79
N PHE A 191 -18.48 -31.43 14.89
CA PHE A 191 -19.93 -31.40 15.03
C PHE A 191 -20.56 -30.36 14.10
N GLU A 192 -21.71 -30.69 13.51
CA GLU A 192 -22.39 -29.83 12.53
C GLU A 192 -23.68 -29.18 13.04
N GLU A 193 -24.31 -29.76 14.07
CA GLU A 193 -25.62 -29.32 14.58
C GLU A 193 -25.73 -29.44 16.10
N ILE A 194 -26.53 -28.55 16.68
CA ILE A 194 -26.98 -28.60 18.09
C ILE A 194 -28.48 -28.96 18.10
N PRO A 195 -28.91 -30.03 18.80
CA PRO A 195 -30.30 -30.43 18.88
C PRO A 195 -31.13 -29.48 19.76
N ASN A 196 -32.41 -29.32 19.43
CA ASN A 196 -33.33 -28.43 20.17
C ASN A 196 -33.50 -28.84 21.63
N GLU A 197 -33.42 -30.14 21.91
CA GLU A 197 -33.58 -30.74 23.22
C GLU A 197 -32.52 -30.28 24.23
N ILE A 198 -31.39 -29.70 23.77
CA ILE A 198 -30.41 -29.11 24.68
C ILE A 198 -31.02 -27.98 25.53
N GLY A 199 -32.03 -27.29 25.00
CA GLY A 199 -32.74 -26.22 25.70
C GLY A 199 -33.51 -26.69 26.94
N SER A 200 -33.73 -28.00 27.14
CA SER A 200 -34.38 -28.54 28.33
C SER A 200 -33.43 -28.74 29.53
N LEU A 201 -32.13 -28.49 29.37
CA LEU A 201 -31.12 -28.72 30.39
C LEU A 201 -31.05 -27.57 31.41
N GLY A 202 -32.02 -27.52 32.32
CA GLY A 202 -32.15 -26.43 33.31
C GLY A 202 -31.08 -26.35 34.40
N GLN A 203 -30.06 -27.21 34.40
CA GLN A 203 -28.89 -27.13 35.31
C GLN A 203 -27.56 -26.87 34.57
N LEU A 204 -27.59 -26.74 33.24
CA LEU A 204 -26.39 -26.53 32.45
C LEU A 204 -25.83 -25.14 32.70
N GLU A 205 -24.61 -25.07 33.23
CA GLU A 205 -23.90 -23.84 33.59
C GLU A 205 -22.85 -23.48 32.53
N GLU A 206 -22.24 -24.47 31.89
CA GLU A 206 -21.13 -24.29 30.94
C GLU A 206 -21.34 -25.10 29.67
N PHE A 207 -21.31 -24.43 28.51
CA PHE A 207 -21.42 -25.06 27.20
C PHE A 207 -20.32 -24.57 26.26
N PHE A 208 -19.42 -25.48 25.89
CA PHE A 208 -18.28 -25.22 25.00
C PHE A 208 -18.39 -26.07 23.72
N MET A 209 -18.52 -25.42 22.57
CA MET A 209 -18.47 -26.01 21.23
C MET A 209 -17.69 -25.13 20.25
N GLN A 210 -16.60 -24.52 20.71
CA GLN A 210 -15.70 -23.76 19.84
C GLN A 210 -15.11 -24.67 18.76
N ASP A 211 -14.65 -24.11 17.64
CA ASP A 211 -13.80 -24.79 16.66
C ASP A 211 -14.41 -26.13 16.19
N ASN A 212 -15.63 -26.03 15.67
CA ASN A 212 -16.42 -27.11 15.10
C ASN A 212 -16.92 -26.71 13.70
N ALA A 213 -17.89 -27.44 13.16
CA ALA A 213 -18.48 -27.17 11.85
C ALA A 213 -19.97 -26.78 11.96
N LEU A 214 -20.38 -26.13 13.06
CA LEU A 214 -21.77 -25.74 13.30
C LEU A 214 -22.23 -24.73 12.23
N LYS A 215 -23.43 -24.90 11.67
CA LYS A 215 -23.95 -24.07 10.57
C LYS A 215 -25.33 -23.49 10.88
N GLY A 216 -25.67 -22.40 10.18
CA GLY A 216 -27.00 -21.81 10.29
C GLY A 216 -27.29 -21.26 11.69
N SER A 217 -28.56 -21.26 12.09
CA SER A 217 -29.02 -20.74 13.38
C SER A 217 -29.12 -21.80 14.48
N THR A 218 -28.27 -22.84 14.44
CA THR A 218 -28.31 -23.97 15.38
C THR A 218 -28.05 -23.58 16.84
N PHE A 219 -27.57 -22.37 17.11
CA PHE A 219 -27.35 -21.87 18.47
C PHE A 219 -28.63 -21.41 19.18
N VAL A 220 -29.75 -21.20 18.48
CA VAL A 220 -30.98 -20.67 19.09
C VAL A 220 -31.46 -21.49 20.32
N PRO A 221 -31.45 -22.84 20.31
CA PRO A 221 -31.88 -23.63 21.47
C PRO A 221 -31.08 -23.37 22.75
N VAL A 222 -29.78 -23.11 22.65
CA VAL A 222 -28.94 -22.85 23.84
C VAL A 222 -29.18 -21.47 24.44
N LEU A 223 -29.79 -20.54 23.68
CA LEU A 223 -30.18 -19.23 24.19
C LEU A 223 -31.40 -19.27 25.15
N ASN A 224 -32.02 -20.43 25.34
CA ASN A 224 -33.17 -20.58 26.25
C ASN A 224 -32.79 -21.17 27.62
N ILE A 225 -31.49 -21.39 27.88
CA ILE A 225 -31.01 -22.09 29.07
C ILE A 225 -30.68 -21.07 30.17
N SER A 226 -31.58 -20.91 31.15
CA SER A 226 -31.46 -19.85 32.16
C SER A 226 -30.32 -20.02 33.17
N SER A 227 -29.86 -21.25 33.37
CA SER A 227 -28.73 -21.57 34.26
C SER A 227 -27.37 -21.27 33.64
N LEU A 228 -27.31 -20.99 32.33
CA LEU A 228 -26.06 -20.91 31.59
C LEU A 228 -25.26 -19.67 32.00
N THR A 229 -24.02 -19.89 32.44
CA THR A 229 -23.07 -18.86 32.85
C THR A 229 -22.01 -18.61 31.78
N THR A 230 -21.65 -19.63 31.02
CA THR A 230 -20.68 -19.53 29.92
C THR A 230 -21.23 -20.23 28.69
N LEU A 231 -21.37 -19.48 27.60
CA LEU A 231 -21.67 -20.00 26.27
C LEU A 231 -20.50 -19.70 25.35
N ALA A 232 -19.93 -20.74 24.74
CA ALA A 232 -18.77 -20.59 23.90
C ALA A 232 -18.88 -21.40 22.60
N LEU A 233 -19.10 -20.70 21.49
CA LEU A 233 -19.34 -21.25 20.15
C LEU A 233 -18.45 -20.59 19.09
N SER A 234 -17.28 -20.06 19.49
CA SER A 234 -16.39 -19.34 18.55
C SER A 234 -15.81 -20.27 17.49
N GLY A 235 -15.42 -19.76 16.33
CA GLY A 235 -14.75 -20.58 15.31
C GLY A 235 -15.66 -21.62 14.66
N ASN A 236 -16.87 -21.21 14.28
CA ASN A 236 -17.85 -22.06 13.60
C ASN A 236 -18.36 -21.37 12.32
N ASN A 237 -19.33 -21.98 11.63
CA ASN A 237 -19.94 -21.44 10.41
C ASN A 237 -21.42 -21.04 10.65
N MET A 238 -21.75 -20.59 11.86
CA MET A 238 -23.11 -20.21 12.23
C MET A 238 -23.51 -18.89 11.59
N SER A 239 -24.77 -18.75 11.22
CA SER A 239 -25.31 -17.58 10.53
C SER A 239 -26.68 -17.17 11.08
N GLY A 240 -27.14 -15.98 10.66
CA GLY A 240 -28.38 -15.38 11.13
C GLY A 240 -28.17 -14.46 12.34
N SER A 241 -29.27 -13.83 12.76
CA SER A 241 -29.23 -12.76 13.75
C SER A 241 -29.44 -13.25 15.18
N LEU A 242 -28.86 -12.53 16.13
CA LEU A 242 -29.09 -12.71 17.55
C LEU A 242 -30.48 -12.16 17.98
N PRO A 243 -31.33 -12.96 18.67
CA PRO A 243 -32.64 -12.48 19.15
C PRO A 243 -32.52 -11.32 20.15
N ASP A 244 -33.33 -10.26 19.95
CA ASP A 244 -33.28 -9.06 20.80
C ASP A 244 -33.58 -9.37 22.28
N ASN A 245 -34.48 -10.33 22.55
CA ASN A 245 -34.95 -10.67 23.89
C ASN A 245 -34.25 -11.89 24.53
N MET A 246 -33.09 -12.31 24.03
CA MET A 246 -32.41 -13.50 24.55
C MET A 246 -32.10 -13.44 26.06
N CYS A 247 -31.86 -12.24 26.58
CA CYS A 247 -31.54 -12.03 27.99
C CYS A 247 -32.73 -12.17 28.94
N GLU A 248 -33.96 -12.27 28.42
CA GLU A 248 -35.13 -12.65 29.24
C GLU A 248 -35.00 -14.10 29.74
N HIS A 249 -34.28 -14.94 28.98
CA HIS A 249 -34.04 -16.34 29.32
C HIS A 249 -32.61 -16.55 29.84
N LEU A 250 -31.59 -15.92 29.24
CA LEU A 250 -30.18 -16.00 29.66
C LEU A 250 -29.83 -15.10 30.86
N SER A 251 -30.58 -15.17 31.96
CA SER A 251 -30.40 -14.24 33.08
C SER A 251 -29.07 -14.40 33.82
N SER A 252 -28.45 -15.59 33.77
CA SER A 252 -27.22 -15.91 34.53
C SER A 252 -25.93 -15.86 33.70
N ILE A 253 -26.02 -15.46 32.41
CA ILE A 253 -24.87 -15.47 31.51
C ILE A 253 -23.82 -14.45 31.95
N GLN A 254 -22.58 -14.91 32.04
CA GLN A 254 -21.40 -14.11 32.39
C GLN A 254 -20.44 -13.97 31.22
N ARG A 255 -20.29 -15.02 30.41
CA ARG A 255 -19.34 -15.05 29.30
C ARG A 255 -20.02 -15.54 28.03
N PHE A 256 -19.97 -14.73 26.99
CA PHE A 256 -20.69 -14.97 25.75
C PHE A 256 -19.71 -14.86 24.57
N TYR A 257 -19.25 -16.01 24.07
CA TYR A 257 -18.24 -16.10 23.01
C TYR A 257 -18.83 -16.66 21.72
N LEU A 258 -19.00 -15.81 20.71
CA LEU A 258 -19.49 -16.14 19.38
C LEU A 258 -18.56 -15.60 18.27
N ASN A 259 -17.29 -15.33 18.58
CA ASN A 259 -16.37 -14.78 17.59
C ASN A 259 -16.17 -15.73 16.40
N GLN A 260 -15.70 -15.22 15.26
CA GLN A 260 -15.29 -16.04 14.12
C GLN A 260 -16.44 -16.95 13.65
N ASN A 261 -17.55 -16.32 13.25
CA ASN A 261 -18.73 -16.96 12.68
C ASN A 261 -19.26 -16.09 11.51
N GLN A 262 -20.46 -16.38 11.01
CA GLN A 262 -21.14 -15.63 9.95
C GLN A 262 -22.43 -14.96 10.47
N LEU A 263 -22.52 -14.66 11.77
CA LEU A 263 -23.69 -14.03 12.38
C LEU A 263 -23.87 -12.61 11.84
N ASP A 264 -25.11 -12.19 11.62
CA ASP A 264 -25.46 -10.91 11.02
C ASP A 264 -26.51 -10.16 11.85
N GLY A 265 -27.03 -9.06 11.29
CA GLY A 265 -28.02 -8.22 11.95
C GLY A 265 -27.42 -7.24 12.97
N LEU A 266 -28.28 -6.74 13.86
CA LEU A 266 -27.92 -5.77 14.90
C LEU A 266 -27.40 -6.47 16.15
N ILE A 267 -26.49 -5.82 16.88
CA ILE A 267 -26.22 -6.21 18.26
C ILE A 267 -27.51 -6.01 19.09
N PRO A 268 -28.00 -7.04 19.81
CA PRO A 268 -29.26 -6.97 20.54
C PRO A 268 -29.31 -5.80 21.51
N SER A 269 -30.35 -4.97 21.39
CA SER A 269 -30.50 -3.74 22.15
C SER A 269 -30.80 -3.99 23.62
N LYS A 270 -31.36 -5.16 23.95
CA LYS A 270 -31.66 -5.59 25.34
C LYS A 270 -30.59 -6.45 25.99
N LEU A 271 -29.36 -6.53 25.44
CA LEU A 271 -28.24 -7.22 26.10
C LEU A 271 -28.01 -6.75 27.55
N TRP A 272 -28.38 -5.51 27.86
CA TRP A 272 -28.30 -4.94 29.21
C TRP A 272 -29.12 -5.68 30.28
N GLN A 273 -30.07 -6.53 29.88
CA GLN A 273 -30.84 -7.38 30.78
C GLN A 273 -30.05 -8.57 31.31
N CYS A 274 -28.98 -8.99 30.62
CA CYS A 274 -28.04 -10.00 31.10
C CYS A 274 -27.11 -9.40 32.17
N LYS A 275 -27.63 -9.16 33.38
CA LYS A 275 -26.96 -8.33 34.41
C LYS A 275 -25.61 -8.85 34.90
N GLU A 276 -25.37 -10.15 34.80
CA GLU A 276 -24.14 -10.81 35.25
C GLU A 276 -23.04 -10.83 34.17
N LEU A 277 -23.29 -10.22 33.00
CA LEU A 277 -22.40 -10.30 31.85
C LEU A 277 -21.08 -9.57 32.09
N ARG A 278 -19.98 -10.31 31.89
CA ARG A 278 -18.59 -9.88 32.07
C ARG A 278 -17.85 -9.79 30.75
N VAL A 279 -18.09 -10.72 29.84
CA VAL A 279 -17.40 -10.78 28.54
C VAL A 279 -18.41 -10.92 27.42
N ILE A 280 -18.34 -10.00 26.47
CA ILE A 280 -19.03 -10.08 25.17
C ILE A 280 -17.98 -10.24 24.10
N ALA A 281 -18.03 -11.34 23.36
CA ALA A 281 -17.13 -11.57 22.24
C ALA A 281 -17.90 -11.96 20.99
N LEU A 282 -18.08 -11.00 20.08
CA LEU A 282 -18.84 -11.10 18.84
C LEU A 282 -17.98 -10.69 17.61
N GLY A 283 -16.66 -10.58 17.77
CA GLY A 283 -15.74 -10.18 16.72
C GLY A 283 -15.66 -11.18 15.56
N SER A 284 -15.20 -10.73 14.39
CA SER A 284 -15.09 -11.55 13.17
C SER A 284 -16.43 -12.20 12.79
N ASN A 285 -17.45 -11.36 12.61
CA ASN A 285 -18.80 -11.70 12.16
C ASN A 285 -19.29 -10.62 11.16
N ASN A 286 -20.57 -10.63 10.81
CA ASN A 286 -21.21 -9.68 9.90
C ASN A 286 -22.18 -8.71 10.61
N PHE A 287 -22.01 -8.47 11.92
CA PHE A 287 -22.90 -7.55 12.66
C PHE A 287 -22.78 -6.13 12.10
N HIS A 288 -23.92 -5.46 11.96
CA HIS A 288 -24.00 -4.10 11.42
C HIS A 288 -24.86 -3.19 12.30
N GLY A 289 -24.96 -1.91 11.93
CA GLY A 289 -25.66 -0.90 12.73
C GLY A 289 -24.84 -0.41 13.93
N SER A 290 -25.48 0.30 14.85
CA SER A 290 -24.80 0.96 15.97
C SER A 290 -24.58 0.06 17.18
N ILE A 291 -23.50 0.31 17.91
CA ILE A 291 -23.28 -0.27 19.24
C ILE A 291 -24.38 0.28 20.19
N PRO A 292 -25.19 -0.59 20.86
CA PRO A 292 -26.26 -0.11 21.73
C PRO A 292 -25.73 0.65 22.95
N LYS A 293 -26.23 1.87 23.18
CA LYS A 293 -25.91 2.67 24.37
C LYS A 293 -26.24 1.96 25.68
N SER A 294 -27.27 1.12 25.66
CA SER A 294 -27.71 0.31 26.79
C SER A 294 -26.63 -0.63 27.34
N LEU A 295 -25.58 -0.96 26.56
CA LEU A 295 -24.44 -1.74 27.06
C LEU A 295 -23.75 -1.09 28.26
N GLY A 296 -23.79 0.25 28.38
CA GLY A 296 -23.27 0.95 29.55
C GLY A 296 -23.98 0.62 30.87
N ASN A 297 -25.13 -0.05 30.84
CA ASN A 297 -25.85 -0.51 32.03
C ASN A 297 -25.34 -1.86 32.59
N LEU A 298 -24.32 -2.46 31.99
CA LEU A 298 -23.74 -3.75 32.39
C LEU A 298 -22.51 -3.53 33.28
N THR A 299 -22.71 -3.23 34.56
CA THR A 299 -21.63 -2.78 35.46
C THR A 299 -20.54 -3.82 35.76
N TYR A 300 -20.77 -5.10 35.46
CA TYR A 300 -19.77 -6.18 35.60
C TYR A 300 -18.98 -6.44 34.31
N LEU A 301 -19.26 -5.72 33.22
CA LEU A 301 -18.64 -5.93 31.93
C LEU A 301 -17.16 -5.52 31.99
N THR A 302 -16.28 -6.50 31.77
CA THR A 302 -14.83 -6.35 31.80
C THR A 302 -14.24 -6.30 30.39
N GLU A 303 -14.82 -7.03 29.44
CA GLU A 303 -14.25 -7.19 28.11
C GLU A 303 -15.32 -7.11 27.01
N ILE A 304 -15.05 -6.27 26.01
CA ILE A 304 -15.88 -6.09 24.82
C ILE A 304 -15.01 -6.35 23.58
N PHE A 305 -15.31 -7.43 22.85
CA PHE A 305 -14.67 -7.76 21.57
C PHE A 305 -15.70 -7.73 20.44
N LEU A 306 -15.64 -6.67 19.63
CA LEU A 306 -16.52 -6.47 18.46
C LEU A 306 -15.73 -6.21 17.17
N SER A 307 -14.41 -6.44 17.19
CA SER A 307 -13.54 -6.18 16.04
C SER A 307 -13.90 -7.04 14.82
N PHE A 308 -13.57 -6.59 13.60
CA PHE A 308 -13.88 -7.30 12.36
C PHE A 308 -15.39 -7.56 12.19
N ASN A 309 -16.16 -6.49 12.13
CA ASN A 309 -17.59 -6.50 11.84
C ASN A 309 -17.93 -5.32 10.91
N ASN A 310 -19.22 -5.12 10.62
CA ASN A 310 -19.74 -4.03 9.79
C ASN A 310 -20.43 -2.95 10.63
N LEU A 311 -20.03 -2.79 11.91
CA LEU A 311 -20.67 -1.84 12.84
C LEU A 311 -20.44 -0.40 12.39
N ALA A 312 -21.45 0.45 12.52
CA ALA A 312 -21.43 1.84 12.10
C ALA A 312 -21.93 2.78 13.21
N GLY A 313 -21.87 4.09 12.99
CA GLY A 313 -22.24 5.08 14.00
C GLY A 313 -21.15 5.28 15.05
N THR A 314 -21.50 5.89 16.19
CA THR A 314 -20.53 6.31 17.20
C THR A 314 -20.28 5.26 18.27
N ILE A 315 -19.12 5.33 18.93
CA ILE A 315 -18.89 4.62 20.19
C ILE A 315 -19.73 5.34 21.27
N PRO A 316 -20.65 4.65 21.98
CA PRO A 316 -21.45 5.27 23.04
C PRO A 316 -20.61 5.80 24.20
N ASP A 317 -20.95 7.00 24.70
CA ASP A 317 -20.31 7.59 25.88
C ASP A 317 -20.48 6.72 27.13
N GLU A 318 -21.60 6.00 27.22
CA GLU A 318 -21.95 5.13 28.33
C GLU A 318 -20.99 3.94 28.48
N ILE A 319 -20.28 3.54 27.42
CA ILE A 319 -19.20 2.53 27.54
C ILE A 319 -18.04 3.07 28.39
N GLY A 320 -17.77 4.37 28.31
CA GLY A 320 -16.76 5.03 29.13
C GLY A 320 -17.10 5.06 30.62
N ASP A 321 -18.37 4.88 30.99
CA ASP A 321 -18.84 4.86 32.37
C ASP A 321 -18.78 3.45 33.02
N LEU A 322 -18.39 2.41 32.27
CA LEU A 322 -18.32 1.04 32.77
C LEU A 322 -17.18 0.86 33.79
N PRO A 323 -17.47 0.57 35.07
CA PRO A 323 -16.49 0.67 36.14
C PRO A 323 -15.43 -0.44 36.16
N GLN A 324 -15.70 -1.57 35.48
CA GLN A 324 -14.81 -2.74 35.44
C GLN A 324 -14.22 -2.99 34.05
N LEU A 325 -14.44 -2.09 33.08
CA LEU A 325 -13.98 -2.30 31.70
C LEU A 325 -12.45 -2.28 31.62
N GLU A 326 -11.88 -3.43 31.26
CA GLU A 326 -10.44 -3.62 31.08
C GLU A 326 -10.05 -3.62 29.59
N VAL A 327 -10.91 -4.17 28.73
CA VAL A 327 -10.58 -4.40 27.31
C VAL A 327 -11.71 -3.95 26.41
N LEU A 328 -11.40 -3.02 25.50
CA LEU A 328 -12.29 -2.58 24.44
C LEU A 328 -11.60 -2.79 23.08
N LYS A 329 -12.10 -3.73 22.29
CA LYS A 329 -11.60 -4.00 20.93
C LYS A 329 -12.70 -3.84 19.89
N LEU A 330 -12.63 -2.77 19.12
CA LEU A 330 -13.58 -2.40 18.06
C LEU A 330 -12.90 -2.22 16.68
N SER A 331 -11.66 -2.68 16.52
CA SER A 331 -10.90 -2.51 15.27
C SER A 331 -11.61 -3.12 14.05
N VAL A 332 -11.36 -2.58 12.85
CA VAL A 332 -11.91 -3.06 11.57
C VAL A 332 -13.44 -3.07 11.60
N ASN A 333 -14.01 -1.86 11.61
CA ASN A 333 -15.45 -1.59 11.54
C ASN A 333 -15.68 -0.28 10.75
N ASN A 334 -16.93 0.18 10.66
CA ASN A 334 -17.34 1.45 10.04
C ASN A 334 -17.71 2.52 11.09
N LEU A 335 -17.14 2.46 12.31
CA LEU A 335 -17.47 3.41 13.39
C LEU A 335 -16.97 4.82 13.05
N ASN A 336 -17.74 5.83 13.43
CA ASN A 336 -17.45 7.24 13.15
C ASN A 336 -17.66 8.12 14.40
N GLY A 337 -17.54 9.44 14.25
CA GLY A 337 -17.66 10.39 15.37
C GLY A 337 -16.42 10.38 16.27
N VAL A 338 -16.55 10.92 17.47
CA VAL A 338 -15.44 11.11 18.42
C VAL A 338 -15.24 9.90 19.31
N ILE A 339 -14.00 9.67 19.76
CA ILE A 339 -13.71 8.71 20.84
C ILE A 339 -14.21 9.31 22.16
N PRO A 340 -15.12 8.65 22.90
CA PRO A 340 -15.63 9.16 24.16
C PRO A 340 -14.53 9.51 25.16
N SER A 341 -14.48 10.76 25.60
CA SER A 341 -13.45 11.24 26.53
C SER A 341 -13.49 10.51 27.89
N LYS A 342 -14.67 10.02 28.27
CA LYS A 342 -14.91 9.21 29.47
C LYS A 342 -14.11 7.91 29.51
N LEU A 343 -13.77 7.33 28.35
CA LEU A 343 -12.88 6.15 28.29
C LEU A 343 -11.52 6.43 28.93
N PHE A 344 -11.05 7.68 28.85
CA PHE A 344 -9.79 8.13 29.42
C PHE A 344 -9.89 8.54 30.89
N ASN A 345 -11.02 8.28 31.55
CA ASN A 345 -11.18 8.40 33.01
C ASN A 345 -11.31 7.03 33.71
N ASN A 346 -11.10 5.93 32.98
CA ASN A 346 -11.23 4.58 33.51
C ASN A 346 -9.87 4.01 33.93
N SER A 347 -9.63 3.89 35.24
CA SER A 347 -8.36 3.38 35.74
C SER A 347 -8.17 1.87 35.54
N MET A 348 -9.23 1.12 35.25
CA MET A 348 -9.17 -0.33 34.99
C MET A 348 -8.78 -0.66 33.55
N ILE A 349 -8.91 0.30 32.63
CA ILE A 349 -8.70 0.02 31.21
C ILE A 349 -7.24 -0.31 30.92
N ARG A 350 -7.04 -1.41 30.20
CA ARG A 350 -5.73 -1.97 29.81
C ARG A 350 -5.55 -1.95 28.30
N VAL A 351 -6.62 -2.15 27.54
CA VAL A 351 -6.58 -2.24 26.07
C VAL A 351 -7.67 -1.39 25.45
N ILE A 352 -7.27 -0.47 24.59
CA ILE A 352 -8.15 0.24 23.66
C ILE A 352 -7.62 -0.06 22.25
N ALA A 353 -8.40 -0.79 21.44
CA ALA A 353 -8.07 -1.11 20.06
C ALA A 353 -9.21 -0.70 19.13
N LEU A 354 -8.98 0.34 18.32
CA LEU A 354 -9.95 1.02 17.48
C LEU A 354 -9.47 1.19 16.03
N THR A 355 -8.38 0.50 15.65
CA THR A 355 -7.74 0.58 14.33
C THR A 355 -8.71 0.35 13.18
N LEU A 356 -8.47 0.98 12.02
CA LEU A 356 -9.27 0.77 10.80
C LEU A 356 -10.76 1.04 11.03
N ASN A 357 -11.07 2.30 11.35
CA ASN A 357 -12.42 2.84 11.47
C ASN A 357 -12.47 4.24 10.81
N GLN A 358 -13.57 4.96 10.99
CA GLN A 358 -13.76 6.34 10.53
C GLN A 358 -13.87 7.33 11.71
N LEU A 359 -13.25 7.00 12.85
CA LEU A 359 -13.27 7.82 14.06
C LEU A 359 -12.55 9.15 13.80
N SER A 360 -13.02 10.21 14.44
CA SER A 360 -12.63 11.59 14.15
C SER A 360 -12.50 12.42 15.43
N GLY A 361 -12.07 13.68 15.28
CA GLY A 361 -11.85 14.58 16.42
C GLY A 361 -10.56 14.31 17.18
N GLY A 362 -10.30 15.16 18.17
CA GLY A 362 -9.06 15.16 18.94
C GLY A 362 -9.10 14.27 20.17
N LEU A 363 -7.92 13.89 20.65
CA LEU A 363 -7.74 13.16 21.91
C LEU A 363 -7.51 14.13 23.07
N PRO A 364 -7.96 13.84 24.31
CA PRO A 364 -7.65 14.66 25.47
C PRO A 364 -6.14 14.79 25.69
N ALA A 365 -5.66 15.99 26.02
CA ALA A 365 -4.22 16.26 26.11
C ALA A 365 -3.47 15.45 27.18
N ASN A 366 -4.14 14.99 28.24
CA ASN A 366 -3.51 14.34 29.40
C ASN A 366 -4.11 12.95 29.70
N ILE A 367 -4.28 12.12 28.68
CA ILE A 367 -4.83 10.75 28.84
C ILE A 367 -4.08 9.98 29.92
N GLY A 368 -2.74 10.01 29.91
CA GLY A 368 -1.91 9.16 30.77
C GLY A 368 -2.14 9.35 32.27
N LEU A 369 -2.70 10.49 32.71
CA LEU A 369 -2.96 10.76 34.14
C LEU A 369 -3.99 9.81 34.75
N ASN A 370 -4.99 9.40 33.95
CA ASN A 370 -6.19 8.74 34.45
C ASN A 370 -6.31 7.26 34.01
N VAL A 371 -5.41 6.78 33.15
CA VAL A 371 -5.35 5.39 32.67
C VAL A 371 -4.01 4.71 33.01
N PRO A 372 -3.62 4.60 34.30
CA PRO A 372 -2.30 4.11 34.69
C PRO A 372 -2.05 2.64 34.33
N ASN A 373 -3.13 1.88 34.07
CA ASN A 373 -3.08 0.46 33.70
C ASN A 373 -3.09 0.22 32.18
N LEU A 374 -3.15 1.27 31.36
CA LEU A 374 -3.18 1.13 29.90
C LEU A 374 -1.88 0.47 29.41
N GLU A 375 -2.03 -0.66 28.72
CA GLU A 375 -0.97 -1.47 28.14
C GLU A 375 -0.91 -1.31 26.61
N PHE A 376 -2.08 -1.21 25.96
CA PHE A 376 -2.22 -1.10 24.51
C PHE A 376 -3.17 0.04 24.16
N PHE A 377 -2.65 1.03 23.43
CA PHE A 377 -3.44 2.09 22.81
C PHE A 377 -3.23 2.05 21.30
N VAL A 378 -4.23 1.55 20.58
CA VAL A 378 -4.13 1.28 19.14
C VAL A 378 -5.31 1.95 18.44
N VAL A 379 -5.05 3.04 17.72
CA VAL A 379 -6.07 3.87 17.06
C VAL A 379 -5.69 4.18 15.60
N SER A 380 -4.79 3.40 15.03
CA SER A 380 -4.27 3.55 13.68
C SER A 380 -5.33 3.52 12.58
N THR A 381 -5.04 4.15 11.44
CA THR A 381 -5.94 4.20 10.27
C THR A 381 -7.35 4.67 10.63
N ASN A 382 -7.44 5.92 11.08
CA ASN A 382 -8.68 6.62 11.39
C ASN A 382 -8.63 8.04 10.80
N LYS A 383 -9.64 8.87 11.10
CA LYS A 383 -9.70 10.30 10.75
C LYS A 383 -9.48 11.17 11.98
N LEU A 384 -8.69 10.71 12.95
CA LEU A 384 -8.42 11.48 14.17
C LEU A 384 -7.62 12.73 13.78
N VAL A 385 -8.16 13.89 14.16
CA VAL A 385 -7.71 15.21 13.74
C VAL A 385 -7.66 16.12 14.96
N ALA A 386 -6.74 17.08 14.95
CA ALA A 386 -6.54 18.14 15.95
C ALA A 386 -5.64 17.78 17.15
N GLY A 387 -4.56 18.57 17.27
CA GLY A 387 -3.72 18.67 18.47
C GLY A 387 -2.48 17.76 18.46
N PRO A 388 -1.52 18.04 19.39
CA PRO A 388 -0.36 17.19 19.63
C PRO A 388 -0.76 15.84 20.20
N ILE A 389 0.16 14.87 20.09
CA ILE A 389 0.02 13.58 20.75
C ILE A 389 -0.22 13.80 22.25
N PRO A 390 -1.23 13.13 22.85
CA PRO A 390 -1.52 13.21 24.27
C PRO A 390 -0.31 12.87 25.14
N ASN A 391 -0.25 13.48 26.32
CA ASN A 391 0.74 13.12 27.31
C ASN A 391 0.38 11.75 27.94
N PHE A 392 1.20 10.75 27.63
CA PHE A 392 1.12 9.40 28.18
C PHE A 392 2.03 9.16 29.38
N SER A 393 2.76 10.17 29.89
CA SER A 393 3.85 9.98 30.87
C SER A 393 3.53 9.11 32.10
N ASN A 394 2.27 9.12 32.53
CA ASN A 394 1.79 8.40 33.71
C ASN A 394 1.17 7.01 33.39
N ALA A 395 1.01 6.66 32.11
CA ALA A 395 0.60 5.32 31.66
C ALA A 395 1.81 4.37 31.70
N SER A 396 2.33 4.11 32.91
CA SER A 396 3.60 3.39 33.12
C SER A 396 3.61 1.93 32.61
N LYS A 397 2.44 1.33 32.39
CA LYS A 397 2.30 -0.02 31.81
C LYS A 397 2.20 -0.03 30.28
N LEU A 398 2.22 1.13 29.62
CA LEU A 398 2.03 1.23 28.17
C LEU A 398 3.19 0.53 27.45
N ARG A 399 2.83 -0.47 26.65
CA ARG A 399 3.75 -1.29 25.84
C ARG A 399 3.61 -0.97 24.36
N VAL A 400 2.39 -0.74 23.90
CA VAL A 400 2.10 -0.45 22.48
C VAL A 400 1.35 0.86 22.38
N LEU A 401 1.95 1.80 21.66
CA LEU A 401 1.33 3.04 21.22
C LEU A 401 1.33 3.05 19.69
N ASP A 402 0.16 2.80 19.10
CA ASP A 402 -0.04 2.79 17.66
C ASP A 402 -1.11 3.81 17.27
N MET A 403 -0.67 4.86 16.59
CA MET A 403 -1.49 5.98 16.12
C MET A 403 -1.22 6.28 14.64
N ASP A 404 -0.75 5.29 13.87
CA ASP A 404 -0.44 5.42 12.45
C ASP A 404 -1.60 5.94 11.62
N THR A 405 -1.31 6.55 10.48
CA THR A 405 -2.27 6.92 9.43
C THR A 405 -3.47 7.65 10.01
N ASN A 406 -3.21 8.84 10.54
CA ASN A 406 -4.20 9.76 11.10
C ASN A 406 -3.81 11.19 10.67
N SER A 407 -4.29 12.20 11.38
CA SER A 407 -3.95 13.61 11.12
C SER A 407 -3.51 14.32 12.39
N PHE A 408 -2.72 13.65 13.24
CA PHE A 408 -2.11 14.27 14.42
C PHE A 408 -1.07 15.31 13.98
N THR A 409 -1.01 16.43 14.69
CA THR A 409 -0.19 17.60 14.33
C THR A 409 0.72 18.01 15.47
N GLY A 410 1.77 18.77 15.19
CA GLY A 410 2.58 19.41 16.23
C GLY A 410 3.69 18.50 16.77
N PHE A 411 4.24 18.90 17.90
CA PHE A 411 5.52 18.37 18.36
C PHE A 411 5.38 17.05 19.13
N LEU A 412 6.22 16.06 18.80
CA LEU A 412 6.29 14.80 19.53
C LEU A 412 6.80 15.04 20.96
N PRO A 413 6.00 14.78 22.01
CA PRO A 413 6.39 15.18 23.36
C PRO A 413 7.53 14.32 23.90
N ILE A 414 8.57 14.96 24.43
CA ILE A 414 9.72 14.29 25.09
C ILE A 414 9.29 13.43 26.29
N THR A 415 8.08 13.66 26.83
CA THR A 415 7.51 12.84 27.90
C THR A 415 7.29 11.39 27.49
N LEU A 416 7.22 11.05 26.19
CA LEU A 416 7.19 9.65 25.74
C LEU A 416 8.43 8.87 26.21
N CYS A 417 9.55 9.54 26.43
CA CYS A 417 10.75 8.92 27.00
C CYS A 417 10.59 8.43 28.44
N SER A 418 9.55 8.83 29.17
CA SER A 418 9.30 8.29 30.51
C SER A 418 8.66 6.90 30.48
N LEU A 419 8.19 6.45 29.30
CA LEU A 419 7.53 5.16 29.10
C LEU A 419 8.55 4.01 29.00
N LYS A 420 9.09 3.59 30.14
CA LYS A 420 10.15 2.57 30.22
C LYS A 420 9.74 1.19 29.69
N ASN A 421 8.44 0.90 29.65
CA ASN A 421 7.89 -0.36 29.17
C ASN A 421 7.46 -0.31 27.69
N LEU A 422 7.62 0.84 27.02
CA LEU A 422 7.21 1.00 25.63
C LEU A 422 8.04 0.07 24.74
N GLU A 423 7.36 -0.80 24.02
CA GLU A 423 7.91 -1.80 23.11
C GLU A 423 7.75 -1.38 21.66
N LEU A 424 6.59 -0.80 21.31
CA LEU A 424 6.22 -0.39 19.96
C LEU A 424 5.71 1.06 19.98
N LEU A 425 6.32 1.91 19.16
CA LEU A 425 5.86 3.27 18.90
C LEU A 425 5.65 3.45 17.41
N PHE A 426 4.40 3.51 16.99
CA PHE A 426 3.99 3.64 15.60
C PHE A 426 3.19 4.93 15.42
N LEU A 427 3.76 5.86 14.65
CA LEU A 427 3.20 7.18 14.34
C LEU A 427 3.28 7.52 12.84
N PHE A 428 3.48 6.53 11.99
CA PHE A 428 3.58 6.62 10.53
C PHE A 428 2.44 7.45 9.94
N TRP A 429 2.68 8.22 8.88
CA TRP A 429 1.65 9.01 8.18
C TRP A 429 0.78 9.87 9.10
N ASN A 430 1.42 10.89 9.67
CA ASN A 430 0.78 11.98 10.42
C ASN A 430 1.46 13.31 10.04
N HIS A 431 1.13 14.40 10.74
CA HIS A 431 1.69 15.74 10.52
C HIS A 431 2.56 16.18 11.72
N LEU A 432 3.34 15.25 12.26
CA LEU A 432 4.15 15.47 13.47
C LEU A 432 5.50 16.11 13.13
N THR A 433 6.00 16.89 14.08
CA THR A 433 7.38 17.40 14.08
C THR A 433 8.14 16.85 15.28
N ILE A 434 9.46 16.83 15.19
CA ILE A 434 10.32 16.29 16.25
C ILE A 434 11.64 17.06 16.30
N ASP A 435 12.22 17.21 17.49
CA ASP A 435 13.58 17.72 17.65
C ASP A 435 14.58 16.56 17.82
N ALA A 436 15.85 16.88 17.58
CA ALA A 436 16.93 15.92 17.72
C ALA A 436 17.03 15.34 19.15
N SER A 437 16.62 16.07 20.18
CA SER A 437 16.71 15.64 21.57
C SER A 437 15.70 14.54 21.91
N THR A 438 14.48 14.68 21.40
CA THR A 438 13.38 13.73 21.55
C THR A 438 13.70 12.45 20.80
N LEU A 439 14.16 12.57 19.55
CA LEU A 439 14.60 11.42 18.77
C LEU A 439 15.77 10.68 19.45
N SER A 440 16.78 11.42 19.91
CA SER A 440 17.91 10.86 20.66
C SER A 440 17.47 10.12 21.92
N CYS A 441 16.45 10.65 22.59
CA CYS A 441 15.91 10.09 23.81
C CYS A 441 15.11 8.80 23.59
N LEU A 442 14.34 8.70 22.50
CA LEU A 442 13.61 7.47 22.12
C LEU A 442 14.55 6.28 21.90
N PHE A 443 15.72 6.51 21.32
CA PHE A 443 16.73 5.45 21.16
C PHE A 443 17.30 4.93 22.49
N ASN A 444 17.14 5.67 23.59
CA ASN A 444 17.59 5.23 24.92
C ASN A 444 16.55 4.36 25.65
N LEU A 445 15.36 4.14 25.07
CA LEU A 445 14.33 3.28 25.65
C LEU A 445 14.73 1.81 25.54
N ARG A 446 14.98 1.17 26.70
CA ARG A 446 15.53 -0.20 26.79
C ARG A 446 14.61 -1.32 26.37
N ASN A 447 13.32 -1.05 26.19
CA ASN A 447 12.33 -2.02 25.74
C ASN A 447 11.84 -1.73 24.33
N LEU A 448 12.20 -0.60 23.72
CA LEU A 448 11.67 -0.17 22.43
C LEU A 448 12.27 -1.03 21.31
N THR A 449 11.43 -1.92 20.76
CA THR A 449 11.81 -2.88 19.71
C THR A 449 11.46 -2.41 18.31
N LYS A 450 10.42 -1.57 18.17
CA LYS A 450 10.04 -0.98 16.88
C LYS A 450 9.68 0.50 17.03
N LEU A 451 10.24 1.31 16.15
CA LEU A 451 10.01 2.75 16.07
C LEU A 451 9.67 3.12 14.63
N ASP A 452 8.46 3.59 14.42
CA ASP A 452 8.00 4.08 13.13
C ASP A 452 7.52 5.53 13.27
N LEU A 453 8.26 6.44 12.62
CA LEU A 453 7.91 7.85 12.51
C LEU A 453 7.86 8.29 11.04
N GLY A 454 7.79 7.35 10.10
CA GLY A 454 7.79 7.65 8.67
C GLY A 454 6.56 8.46 8.23
N GLY A 455 6.59 9.06 7.05
CA GLY A 455 5.45 9.83 6.53
C GLY A 455 5.05 11.03 7.38
N ASN A 456 6.00 11.64 8.12
CA ASN A 456 5.76 12.82 8.94
C ASN A 456 6.70 13.96 8.55
N PRO A 457 6.30 15.24 8.57
CA PRO A 457 7.17 16.36 8.26
C PRO A 457 8.17 16.67 9.41
N LEU A 458 8.96 15.69 9.82
CA LEU A 458 9.85 15.75 10.98
C LEU A 458 10.89 16.86 10.87
N ASN A 459 11.39 17.11 9.64
CA ASN A 459 12.26 18.24 9.29
C ASN A 459 13.48 18.41 10.22
N THR A 460 14.13 17.28 10.55
CA THR A 460 15.23 17.19 11.52
C THR A 460 16.41 16.42 10.93
N THR A 461 17.47 16.25 11.71
CA THR A 461 18.60 15.37 11.40
C THR A 461 18.61 14.16 12.33
N ILE A 462 19.26 13.07 11.91
CA ILE A 462 19.47 11.91 12.78
C ILE A 462 20.56 12.29 13.80
N PRO A 463 20.26 12.33 15.12
CA PRO A 463 21.21 12.78 16.13
C PRO A 463 22.37 11.79 16.32
N ALA A 464 23.53 12.30 16.72
CA ALA A 464 24.64 11.46 17.19
C ALA A 464 24.29 10.80 18.54
N PHE A 465 24.68 9.53 18.73
CA PHE A 465 24.35 8.78 19.94
C PHE A 465 25.52 8.81 20.92
N ARG A 466 25.31 9.39 22.11
CA ARG A 466 26.34 9.41 23.17
C ARG A 466 26.31 8.17 24.09
N GLY A 467 25.52 7.15 23.75
CA GLY A 467 25.34 5.94 24.54
C GLY A 467 26.04 4.72 23.93
N ASN A 468 26.79 3.98 24.75
CA ASN A 468 27.45 2.71 24.37
C ASN A 468 26.54 1.48 24.58
N LEU A 469 25.23 1.67 24.51
CA LEU A 469 24.23 0.63 24.82
C LEU A 469 23.67 0.06 23.52
N SER A 470 23.77 -1.25 23.36
CA SER A 470 23.03 -1.98 22.33
C SER A 470 21.53 -1.81 22.63
N THR A 471 20.82 -1.15 21.73
CA THR A 471 19.36 -1.00 21.82
C THR A 471 18.69 -2.29 21.31
N PRO A 472 17.53 -2.69 21.85
CA PRO A 472 16.78 -3.82 21.32
C PRO A 472 15.99 -3.46 20.05
N LEU A 473 16.24 -2.28 19.46
CA LEU A 473 15.51 -1.78 18.30
C LEU A 473 15.80 -2.68 17.10
N THR A 474 14.75 -3.30 16.57
CA THR A 474 14.78 -4.24 15.44
C THR A 474 14.23 -3.63 14.16
N TYR A 475 13.30 -2.68 14.29
CA TYR A 475 12.68 -1.96 13.17
C TYR A 475 12.78 -0.47 13.43
N PHE A 476 13.34 0.26 12.47
CA PHE A 476 13.44 1.71 12.54
C PHE A 476 13.11 2.36 11.21
N ASP A 477 12.07 3.19 11.22
CA ASP A 477 11.53 3.84 10.03
C ASP A 477 11.43 5.36 10.21
N LEU A 478 12.12 6.09 9.32
CA LEU A 478 12.00 7.52 9.10
C LEU A 478 11.78 7.83 7.61
N SER A 479 11.24 6.90 6.83
CA SER A 479 10.94 7.10 5.42
C SER A 479 9.98 8.27 5.20
N ILE A 480 10.10 9.00 4.09
CA ILE A 480 9.15 10.08 3.73
C ILE A 480 9.01 11.14 4.85
N SER A 481 10.12 11.57 5.47
CA SER A 481 10.06 12.41 6.67
C SER A 481 10.86 13.72 6.65
N ASN A 482 11.30 14.17 5.47
CA ASN A 482 12.13 15.37 5.30
C ASN A 482 13.38 15.37 6.20
N ILE A 483 13.97 14.20 6.46
CA ILE A 483 15.19 14.06 7.24
C ILE A 483 16.37 14.59 6.43
N ARG A 484 17.22 15.41 7.06
CA ARG A 484 18.35 16.10 6.43
C ARG A 484 19.69 15.64 7.01
N GLY A 485 20.77 16.07 6.35
CA GLY A 485 22.14 15.87 6.82
C GLY A 485 22.66 14.47 6.52
N ASN A 486 23.70 14.03 7.23
CA ASN A 486 24.35 12.75 6.98
C ASN A 486 23.77 11.64 7.87
N ILE A 487 23.88 10.39 7.41
CA ILE A 487 23.67 9.22 8.27
C ILE A 487 24.84 9.17 9.30
N PRO A 488 24.59 9.29 10.61
CA PRO A 488 25.66 9.36 11.61
C PRO A 488 26.35 8.00 11.77
N VAL A 489 27.67 8.01 12.00
CA VAL A 489 28.45 6.77 12.23
C VAL A 489 27.93 5.95 13.41
N ASP A 490 27.32 6.62 14.38
CA ASP A 490 26.78 6.01 15.58
C ASP A 490 25.53 5.16 15.31
N ILE A 491 24.88 5.25 14.13
CA ILE A 491 23.73 4.39 13.75
C ILE A 491 24.07 2.89 13.92
N ALA A 492 25.35 2.57 13.77
CA ALA A 492 25.96 1.27 14.02
C ALA A 492 25.86 0.75 15.46
N ASN A 493 25.45 1.58 16.42
CA ASN A 493 25.19 1.18 17.81
C ASN A 493 23.82 0.49 17.98
N LEU A 494 22.91 0.64 17.00
CA LEU A 494 21.62 -0.04 16.96
C LEU A 494 21.79 -1.50 16.45
N SER A 495 22.68 -2.26 17.09
CA SER A 495 23.17 -3.55 16.58
C SER A 495 22.11 -4.65 16.43
N SER A 496 20.94 -4.46 17.05
CA SER A 496 19.80 -5.38 16.96
C SER A 496 18.91 -5.14 15.74
N LEU A 497 19.17 -4.08 14.95
CA LEU A 497 18.36 -3.74 13.78
C LEU A 497 18.31 -4.89 12.78
N ILE A 498 17.09 -5.16 12.34
CA ILE A 498 16.73 -6.09 11.27
C ILE A 498 16.37 -5.27 10.03
N GLU A 499 15.63 -4.17 10.19
CA GLU A 499 15.24 -3.29 9.09
C GLU A 499 15.52 -1.83 9.43
N LEU A 500 16.09 -1.11 8.46
CA LEU A 500 16.35 0.32 8.51
C LEU A 500 15.77 0.99 7.25
N HIS A 501 14.72 1.79 7.45
CA HIS A 501 14.00 2.51 6.41
C HIS A 501 14.30 4.02 6.53
N LEU A 502 14.97 4.58 5.53
CA LEU A 502 15.36 5.99 5.44
C LEU A 502 15.14 6.57 4.03
N GLU A 503 14.40 5.86 3.18
CA GLU A 503 14.10 6.26 1.82
C GLU A 503 13.21 7.50 1.73
N ILE A 504 13.25 8.19 0.58
CA ILE A 504 12.44 9.38 0.30
C ILE A 504 12.70 10.48 1.35
N ASN A 505 13.96 10.89 1.45
CA ASN A 505 14.43 11.93 2.38
C ASN A 505 15.45 12.86 1.68
N GLN A 506 16.08 13.75 2.47
CA GLN A 506 17.12 14.68 2.02
C GLN A 506 18.48 14.32 2.66
N LEU A 507 18.73 13.03 2.89
CA LEU A 507 20.00 12.55 3.43
C LEU A 507 21.10 12.74 2.40
N SER A 508 22.24 13.26 2.84
CA SER A 508 23.41 13.56 2.02
C SER A 508 24.68 12.96 2.62
N GLY A 509 25.82 13.21 1.99
CA GLY A 509 27.10 12.62 2.39
C GLY A 509 27.22 11.15 1.98
N ALA A 510 28.20 10.45 2.54
CA ALA A 510 28.47 9.05 2.21
C ALA A 510 27.75 8.08 3.15
N ILE A 511 27.45 6.88 2.66
CA ILE A 511 27.01 5.76 3.49
C ILE A 511 28.15 5.41 4.47
N PRO A 512 27.92 5.45 5.80
CA PRO A 512 28.99 5.27 6.77
C PRO A 512 29.50 3.82 6.79
N THR A 513 30.82 3.64 6.78
CA THR A 513 31.46 2.31 6.84
C THR A 513 31.15 1.55 8.13
N SER A 514 30.74 2.26 9.20
CA SER A 514 30.32 1.66 10.46
C SER A 514 29.07 0.77 10.34
N ILE A 515 28.31 0.88 9.24
CA ILE A 515 27.14 0.04 8.94
C ILE A 515 27.43 -1.45 9.06
N GLN A 516 28.68 -1.90 8.82
CA GLN A 516 29.11 -3.29 9.00
C GLN A 516 28.84 -3.88 10.40
N ARG A 517 28.62 -3.04 11.42
CA ARG A 517 28.33 -3.48 12.80
C ARG A 517 26.88 -3.96 12.98
N LEU A 518 25.97 -3.65 12.05
CA LEU A 518 24.56 -4.04 12.10
C LEU A 518 24.39 -5.50 11.63
N LYS A 519 25.00 -6.46 12.32
CA LYS A 519 25.10 -7.87 11.86
C LYS A 519 23.76 -8.59 11.69
N ASN A 520 22.70 -8.10 12.30
CA ASN A 520 21.35 -8.65 12.19
C ASN A 520 20.53 -8.05 11.04
N LEU A 521 21.06 -7.04 10.34
CA LEU A 521 20.33 -6.30 9.33
C LEU A 521 20.00 -7.21 8.15
N GLN A 522 18.71 -7.25 7.82
CA GLN A 522 18.12 -7.97 6.70
C GLN A 522 17.66 -6.99 5.61
N GLY A 523 17.15 -5.82 5.97
CA GLY A 523 16.73 -4.78 5.02
C GLY A 523 17.42 -3.44 5.28
N LEU A 524 18.00 -2.86 4.22
CA LEU A 524 18.54 -1.50 4.22
C LEU A 524 17.96 -0.71 3.05
N PHE A 525 17.12 0.27 3.36
CA PHE A 525 16.40 1.09 2.39
C PHE A 525 16.83 2.56 2.50
N LEU A 526 17.58 3.02 1.51
CA LEU A 526 18.16 4.37 1.42
C LEU A 526 17.80 5.07 0.09
N SER A 527 16.86 4.51 -0.67
CA SER A 527 16.49 5.04 -1.99
C SER A 527 15.94 6.47 -1.91
N ASP A 528 15.95 7.21 -3.01
CA ASP A 528 15.36 8.56 -3.11
C ASP A 528 15.95 9.53 -2.06
N ASN A 529 17.26 9.74 -2.13
CA ASN A 529 18.02 10.64 -1.26
C ASN A 529 19.11 11.38 -2.06
N GLU A 530 19.96 12.15 -1.37
CA GLU A 530 21.11 12.87 -1.95
C GLU A 530 22.45 12.23 -1.57
N LEU A 531 22.48 10.93 -1.27
CA LEU A 531 23.70 10.23 -0.86
C LEU A 531 24.72 10.20 -2.01
N GLN A 532 25.98 10.45 -1.68
CA GLN A 532 27.09 10.58 -2.63
C GLN A 532 28.29 9.72 -2.21
N GLY A 533 29.34 9.71 -3.04
CA GLY A 533 30.51 8.88 -2.81
C GLY A 533 30.34 7.48 -3.39
N HIS A 534 31.02 6.49 -2.82
CA HIS A 534 31.03 5.11 -3.32
C HIS A 534 30.17 4.21 -2.44
N ILE A 535 29.67 3.10 -2.99
CA ILE A 535 29.07 2.01 -2.19
C ILE A 535 30.19 1.37 -1.34
N PRO A 536 30.14 1.41 0.00
CA PRO A 536 31.21 0.91 0.84
C PRO A 536 31.30 -0.62 0.83
N TYR A 537 32.54 -1.16 0.83
CA TYR A 537 32.79 -2.61 0.87
C TYR A 537 32.31 -3.24 2.17
N GLU A 538 32.19 -2.45 3.24
CA GLU A 538 31.70 -2.82 4.56
C GLU A 538 30.25 -3.36 4.55
N LEU A 539 29.42 -2.96 3.58
CA LEU A 539 28.07 -3.53 3.40
C LEU A 539 28.10 -5.04 3.14
N CYS A 540 29.16 -5.54 2.49
CA CYS A 540 29.32 -6.96 2.19
C CYS A 540 29.55 -7.83 3.44
N GLN A 541 29.75 -7.22 4.61
CA GLN A 541 29.88 -7.95 5.88
C GLN A 541 28.54 -8.15 6.61
N LEU A 542 27.44 -7.71 6.01
CA LEU A 542 26.08 -7.90 6.50
C LEU A 542 25.53 -9.22 5.96
N ASN A 543 26.00 -10.33 6.52
CA ASN A 543 25.72 -11.68 6.00
C ASN A 543 24.24 -12.07 5.97
N ASN A 544 23.37 -11.34 6.69
CA ASN A 544 21.93 -11.56 6.74
C ASN A 544 21.15 -10.63 5.80
N LEU A 545 21.81 -9.73 5.07
CA LEU A 545 21.18 -8.72 4.23
C LEU A 545 20.46 -9.39 3.06
N ALA A 546 19.13 -9.34 3.11
CA ALA A 546 18.21 -9.86 2.10
C ALA A 546 17.78 -8.76 1.12
N GLU A 547 17.68 -7.52 1.57
CA GLU A 547 17.18 -6.39 0.78
C GLU A 547 18.11 -5.19 0.88
N LEU A 548 18.54 -4.68 -0.27
CA LEU A 548 19.40 -3.50 -0.38
C LEU A 548 18.85 -2.55 -1.44
N GLY A 549 18.25 -1.45 -1.00
CA GLY A 549 17.76 -0.37 -1.84
C GLY A 549 18.62 0.89 -1.70
N LEU A 550 19.40 1.22 -2.73
CA LEU A 550 20.25 2.42 -2.80
C LEU A 550 19.90 3.28 -4.02
N GLY A 551 18.73 3.05 -4.62
CA GLY A 551 18.31 3.68 -5.86
C GLY A 551 18.14 5.19 -5.75
N ARG A 552 18.11 5.90 -6.88
CA ARG A 552 17.76 7.33 -6.96
C ARG A 552 18.59 8.19 -5.99
N ASN A 553 19.90 8.06 -6.09
CA ASN A 553 20.90 8.78 -5.30
C ASN A 553 22.02 9.34 -6.22
N ARG A 554 23.11 9.84 -5.65
CA ARG A 554 24.30 10.33 -6.38
C ARG A 554 25.52 9.44 -6.13
N LEU A 555 25.31 8.15 -5.90
CA LEU A 555 26.40 7.18 -5.67
C LEU A 555 27.18 6.96 -6.96
N SER A 556 28.50 6.85 -6.84
CA SER A 556 29.45 6.87 -7.94
C SER A 556 30.52 5.78 -7.80
N GLY A 557 31.31 5.59 -8.86
CA GLY A 557 32.34 4.55 -8.93
C GLY A 557 31.77 3.18 -9.30
N SER A 558 32.47 2.10 -8.96
CA SER A 558 32.09 0.73 -9.36
C SER A 558 31.22 0.03 -8.32
N ILE A 559 30.34 -0.86 -8.77
CA ILE A 559 29.65 -1.83 -7.91
C ILE A 559 30.71 -2.71 -7.20
N PRO A 560 30.72 -2.81 -5.85
CA PRO A 560 31.69 -3.63 -5.13
C PRO A 560 31.54 -5.12 -5.48
N SER A 561 32.63 -5.76 -5.89
CA SER A 561 32.63 -7.20 -6.21
C SER A 561 32.26 -8.07 -5.01
N CYS A 562 32.50 -7.59 -3.79
CA CYS A 562 32.14 -8.33 -2.59
C CYS A 562 30.62 -8.50 -2.40
N LEU A 563 29.75 -7.75 -3.08
CA LEU A 563 28.30 -7.98 -2.94
C LEU A 563 27.90 -9.42 -3.31
N GLY A 564 28.67 -10.06 -4.21
CA GLY A 564 28.51 -11.49 -4.52
C GLY A 564 28.72 -12.43 -3.33
N THR A 565 29.41 -12.01 -2.26
CA THR A 565 29.55 -12.84 -1.04
C THR A 565 28.24 -12.98 -0.26
N LEU A 566 27.26 -12.12 -0.53
CA LEU A 566 25.93 -12.16 0.09
C LEU A 566 24.97 -13.13 -0.61
N ALA A 567 25.46 -13.97 -1.52
CA ALA A 567 24.66 -14.88 -2.35
C ALA A 567 23.67 -15.76 -1.58
N VAL A 568 23.94 -16.08 -0.31
CA VAL A 568 23.06 -16.90 0.52
C VAL A 568 21.82 -16.11 0.97
N ALA A 569 21.98 -14.83 1.32
CA ALA A 569 20.93 -14.02 1.95
C ALA A 569 20.24 -13.06 0.99
N LEU A 570 20.98 -12.42 0.07
CA LEU A 570 20.45 -11.35 -0.77
C LEU A 570 19.35 -11.86 -1.72
N ARG A 571 18.22 -11.15 -1.75
CA ARG A 571 17.04 -11.40 -2.59
C ARG A 571 16.72 -10.20 -3.47
N ASN A 572 16.85 -8.99 -2.93
CA ASN A 572 16.51 -7.75 -3.62
C ASN A 572 17.72 -6.82 -3.64
N LEU A 573 18.15 -6.41 -4.84
CA LEU A 573 19.22 -5.45 -5.04
C LEU A 573 18.77 -4.36 -6.01
N SER A 574 18.62 -3.14 -5.50
CA SER A 574 18.22 -1.96 -6.28
C SER A 574 19.29 -0.88 -6.17
N LEU A 575 19.98 -0.60 -7.28
CA LEU A 575 21.04 0.42 -7.41
C LEU A 575 20.72 1.42 -8.54
N GLU A 576 19.47 1.48 -8.97
CA GLU A 576 19.01 2.24 -10.12
C GLU A 576 19.19 3.74 -9.95
N SER A 577 19.25 4.48 -11.06
CA SER A 577 19.28 5.96 -11.05
C SER A 577 20.39 6.54 -10.16
N ASN A 578 21.63 6.13 -10.44
CA ASN A 578 22.84 6.60 -9.76
C ASN A 578 23.92 6.99 -10.80
N LEU A 579 25.13 7.30 -10.34
CA LEU A 579 26.30 7.63 -11.16
C LEU A 579 27.30 6.46 -11.22
N LEU A 580 26.83 5.22 -11.11
CA LEU A 580 27.70 4.05 -11.10
C LEU A 580 28.30 3.82 -12.48
N THR A 581 29.57 3.41 -12.49
CA THR A 581 30.39 3.22 -13.69
C THR A 581 31.02 1.84 -13.68
N SER A 582 31.85 1.55 -14.69
CA SER A 582 32.59 0.29 -14.83
C SER A 582 31.70 -0.91 -15.19
N LYS A 583 32.31 -2.08 -15.33
CA LYS A 583 31.62 -3.34 -15.65
C LYS A 583 30.95 -3.91 -14.41
N ILE A 584 29.86 -4.66 -14.60
CA ILE A 584 29.27 -5.48 -13.53
C ILE A 584 30.31 -6.53 -13.08
N PRO A 585 30.67 -6.62 -11.78
CA PRO A 585 31.60 -7.62 -11.28
C PRO A 585 31.09 -9.04 -11.52
N SER A 586 31.99 -9.96 -11.91
CA SER A 586 31.61 -11.36 -12.19
C SER A 586 31.01 -12.08 -10.98
N SER A 587 31.43 -11.71 -9.77
CA SER A 587 30.90 -12.23 -8.52
C SER A 587 29.42 -11.89 -8.29
N LEU A 588 28.88 -10.84 -8.90
CA LEU A 588 27.46 -10.50 -8.76
C LEU A 588 26.55 -11.57 -9.39
N TRP A 589 27.04 -12.26 -10.42
CA TRP A 589 26.32 -13.35 -11.07
C TRP A 589 26.30 -14.64 -10.23
N GLU A 590 26.98 -14.68 -9.08
CA GLU A 590 26.94 -15.80 -8.12
C GLU A 590 25.78 -15.69 -7.11
N LEU A 591 24.97 -14.61 -7.17
CA LEU A 591 23.80 -14.39 -6.31
C LEU A 591 22.61 -15.32 -6.69
N LYS A 592 22.78 -16.63 -6.52
CA LYS A 592 21.86 -17.66 -7.04
C LYS A 592 20.39 -17.49 -6.64
N TYR A 593 20.16 -16.97 -5.43
CA TYR A 593 18.83 -16.81 -4.84
C TYR A 593 18.25 -15.38 -5.03
N ILE A 594 18.89 -14.51 -5.82
CA ILE A 594 18.36 -13.17 -6.10
C ILE A 594 17.01 -13.29 -6.83
N LEU A 595 16.04 -12.48 -6.44
CA LEU A 595 14.71 -12.40 -7.04
C LEU A 595 14.57 -11.15 -7.89
N HIS A 596 15.03 -10.00 -7.38
CA HIS A 596 14.93 -8.70 -8.02
C HIS A 596 16.30 -8.04 -8.13
N LEU A 597 16.72 -7.73 -9.36
CA LEU A 597 17.97 -7.05 -9.66
C LEU A 597 17.71 -5.83 -10.55
N ASN A 598 17.82 -4.65 -9.98
CA ASN A 598 17.67 -3.40 -10.72
C ASN A 598 18.97 -2.59 -10.68
N LEU A 599 19.62 -2.45 -11.84
CA LEU A 599 20.84 -1.64 -12.04
C LEU A 599 20.62 -0.53 -13.08
N SER A 600 19.36 -0.21 -13.39
CA SER A 600 19.04 0.66 -14.51
C SER A 600 19.43 2.12 -14.28
N SER A 601 19.48 2.91 -15.35
CA SER A 601 19.76 4.36 -15.27
C SER A 601 21.08 4.67 -14.55
N ASN A 602 22.16 4.08 -15.04
CA ASN A 602 23.53 4.31 -14.55
C ASN A 602 24.47 4.52 -15.76
N SER A 603 25.78 4.55 -15.52
CA SER A 603 26.83 4.61 -16.56
C SER A 603 27.63 3.31 -16.64
N LEU A 604 27.00 2.16 -16.41
CA LEU A 604 27.65 0.85 -16.45
C LEU A 604 28.01 0.47 -17.89
N VAL A 605 29.19 -0.13 -18.08
CA VAL A 605 29.78 -0.39 -19.40
C VAL A 605 30.17 -1.86 -19.58
N GLY A 606 30.50 -2.22 -20.82
CA GLY A 606 31.04 -3.54 -21.18
C GLY A 606 29.97 -4.57 -21.54
N PRO A 607 30.37 -5.81 -21.87
CA PRO A 607 29.42 -6.84 -22.27
C PRO A 607 28.71 -7.48 -21.09
N LEU A 608 27.48 -7.94 -21.32
CA LEU A 608 26.76 -8.83 -20.41
C LEU A 608 27.46 -10.19 -20.36
N SER A 609 27.74 -10.69 -19.16
CA SER A 609 28.44 -11.98 -18.96
C SER A 609 27.51 -13.16 -19.26
N GLU A 610 28.06 -14.25 -19.82
CA GLU A 610 27.35 -15.54 -19.89
C GLU A 610 27.02 -16.09 -18.49
N ASP A 611 27.68 -15.61 -17.43
CA ASP A 611 27.36 -15.99 -16.06
C ASP A 611 25.98 -15.52 -15.58
N ILE A 612 25.33 -14.57 -16.27
CA ILE A 612 23.96 -14.12 -15.91
C ILE A 612 22.97 -15.29 -15.81
N GLY A 613 23.17 -16.34 -16.61
CA GLY A 613 22.36 -17.55 -16.59
C GLY A 613 22.46 -18.38 -15.30
N LYS A 614 23.33 -18.01 -14.35
CA LYS A 614 23.45 -18.63 -13.01
C LYS A 614 22.37 -18.17 -12.01
N LEU A 615 21.70 -17.04 -12.26
CA LEU A 615 20.69 -16.45 -11.37
C LEU A 615 19.34 -17.17 -11.44
N LYS A 616 19.30 -18.47 -11.15
CA LYS A 616 18.15 -19.35 -11.48
C LYS A 616 16.81 -18.94 -10.85
N ASP A 617 16.83 -18.28 -9.71
CA ASP A 617 15.62 -17.89 -8.99
C ASP A 617 15.11 -16.49 -9.35
N VAL A 618 15.83 -15.76 -10.20
CA VAL A 618 15.49 -14.37 -10.55
C VAL A 618 14.17 -14.27 -11.29
N VAL A 619 13.40 -13.26 -10.90
CA VAL A 619 12.06 -12.95 -11.41
C VAL A 619 12.06 -11.63 -12.16
N ASP A 620 12.85 -10.65 -11.71
CA ASP A 620 12.93 -9.32 -12.31
C ASP A 620 14.39 -8.91 -12.53
N ILE A 621 14.73 -8.56 -13.77
CA ILE A 621 15.99 -7.91 -14.11
C ILE A 621 15.72 -6.64 -14.93
N ASP A 622 16.18 -5.51 -14.41
CA ASP A 622 16.26 -4.25 -15.14
C ASP A 622 17.71 -3.75 -15.22
N LEU A 623 18.26 -3.78 -16.44
CA LEU A 623 19.59 -3.26 -16.79
C LEU A 623 19.48 -2.10 -17.80
N SER A 624 18.30 -1.53 -17.96
CA SER A 624 18.04 -0.49 -18.95
C SER A 624 18.80 0.81 -18.69
N ASN A 625 18.87 1.69 -19.69
CA ASN A 625 19.45 3.02 -19.57
C ASN A 625 20.89 2.99 -19.04
N ASN A 626 21.76 2.21 -19.70
CA ASN A 626 23.17 2.06 -19.38
C ASN A 626 24.00 2.11 -20.68
N HIS A 627 25.26 1.68 -20.61
CA HIS A 627 26.19 1.66 -21.74
C HIS A 627 26.70 0.23 -22.03
N PHE A 628 25.85 -0.79 -21.83
CA PHE A 628 26.21 -2.19 -22.12
C PHE A 628 26.40 -2.40 -23.63
N THR A 629 27.44 -3.13 -24.01
CA THR A 629 27.84 -3.38 -25.41
C THR A 629 27.89 -4.88 -25.72
N GLY A 630 28.12 -5.25 -26.98
CA GLY A 630 28.24 -6.65 -27.39
C GLY A 630 26.89 -7.37 -27.45
N ASN A 631 26.94 -8.70 -27.57
CA ASN A 631 25.73 -9.50 -27.77
C ASN A 631 24.99 -9.78 -26.46
N ILE A 632 23.67 -9.98 -26.57
CA ILE A 632 22.89 -10.58 -25.48
C ILE A 632 23.32 -12.05 -25.31
N PRO A 633 23.79 -12.49 -24.12
CA PRO A 633 24.31 -13.84 -23.91
C PRO A 633 23.20 -14.89 -24.02
N GLY A 634 23.56 -16.03 -24.61
CA GLY A 634 22.61 -17.13 -24.81
C GLY A 634 22.15 -17.78 -23.49
N SER A 635 22.97 -17.69 -22.45
CA SER A 635 22.68 -18.23 -21.12
C SER A 635 21.48 -17.62 -20.42
N ILE A 636 21.00 -16.42 -20.81
CA ILE A 636 19.78 -15.81 -20.27
C ILE A 636 18.57 -16.73 -20.41
N GLY A 637 18.50 -17.54 -21.47
CA GLY A 637 17.42 -18.54 -21.60
C GLY A 637 17.36 -19.54 -20.43
N GLY A 638 18.42 -19.67 -19.65
CA GLY A 638 18.45 -20.48 -18.43
C GLY A 638 17.67 -19.92 -17.24
N LEU A 639 17.07 -18.73 -17.32
CA LEU A 639 16.36 -18.02 -16.24
C LEU A 639 14.85 -18.26 -16.32
N GLN A 640 14.42 -19.50 -16.06
CA GLN A 640 13.04 -19.93 -16.35
C GLN A 640 11.95 -19.28 -15.48
N ASN A 641 12.32 -18.74 -14.32
CA ASN A 641 11.43 -18.03 -13.39
C ASN A 641 11.28 -16.53 -13.72
N MET A 642 12.01 -16.02 -14.71
CA MET A 642 11.97 -14.62 -15.09
C MET A 642 10.58 -14.21 -15.56
N ILE A 643 10.03 -13.14 -14.96
CA ILE A 643 8.77 -12.50 -15.32
C ILE A 643 9.04 -11.20 -16.08
N ASN A 644 9.97 -10.37 -15.60
CA ASN A 644 10.28 -9.07 -16.19
C ASN A 644 11.75 -9.01 -16.59
N LEU A 645 12.01 -8.67 -17.86
CA LEU A 645 13.35 -8.40 -18.37
C LEU A 645 13.38 -7.10 -19.16
N SER A 646 14.18 -6.14 -18.71
CA SER A 646 14.47 -4.90 -19.43
C SER A 646 15.96 -4.73 -19.68
N LEU A 647 16.33 -4.65 -20.95
CA LEU A 647 17.67 -4.30 -21.44
C LEU A 647 17.62 -3.02 -22.30
N ALA A 648 16.54 -2.27 -22.20
CA ALA A 648 16.25 -1.12 -23.06
C ALA A 648 17.32 -0.03 -22.98
N ASN A 649 17.47 0.76 -24.04
CA ASN A 649 18.38 1.92 -24.08
C ASN A 649 19.82 1.58 -23.65
N ASN A 650 20.46 0.72 -24.42
CA ASN A 650 21.86 0.30 -24.29
C ASN A 650 22.52 0.27 -25.67
N TYR A 651 23.77 -0.20 -25.76
CA TYR A 651 24.51 -0.38 -27.01
C TYR A 651 24.64 -1.87 -27.40
N LEU A 652 23.68 -2.72 -27.00
CA LEU A 652 23.72 -4.16 -27.28
C LEU A 652 23.53 -4.42 -28.77
N GLU A 653 24.27 -5.38 -29.32
CA GLU A 653 24.26 -5.73 -30.74
C GLU A 653 24.02 -7.24 -30.96
N GLY A 654 24.13 -7.67 -32.22
CA GLY A 654 23.91 -9.08 -32.58
C GLY A 654 22.43 -9.51 -32.52
N PRO A 655 22.15 -10.81 -32.68
CA PRO A 655 20.79 -11.34 -32.70
C PRO A 655 20.15 -11.48 -31.33
N ILE A 656 18.81 -11.41 -31.30
CA ILE A 656 18.02 -11.85 -30.15
C ILE A 656 18.25 -13.37 -29.98
N PRO A 657 18.70 -13.86 -28.81
CA PRO A 657 19.02 -15.27 -28.63
C PRO A 657 17.79 -16.18 -28.81
N THR A 658 17.93 -17.24 -29.60
CA THR A 658 16.86 -18.26 -29.76
C THR A 658 16.56 -18.99 -28.45
N SER A 659 17.47 -18.94 -27.47
CA SER A 659 17.28 -19.52 -26.14
C SER A 659 16.20 -18.80 -25.33
N PHE A 660 15.79 -17.57 -25.68
CA PHE A 660 14.70 -16.87 -24.98
C PHE A 660 13.38 -17.63 -24.99
N LYS A 661 13.19 -18.58 -25.92
CA LYS A 661 12.04 -19.50 -25.95
C LYS A 661 11.85 -20.30 -24.65
N THR A 662 12.88 -20.42 -23.81
CA THR A 662 12.82 -21.17 -22.54
C THR A 662 12.45 -20.29 -21.35
N LEU A 663 12.29 -18.97 -21.52
CA LEU A 663 11.81 -18.04 -20.50
C LEU A 663 10.29 -18.15 -20.35
N VAL A 664 9.81 -19.35 -20.02
CA VAL A 664 8.38 -19.70 -20.10
C VAL A 664 7.47 -18.87 -19.18
N SER A 665 8.01 -18.24 -18.14
CA SER A 665 7.26 -17.40 -17.18
C SER A 665 7.23 -15.91 -17.56
N LEU A 666 7.89 -15.52 -18.66
CA LEU A 666 8.11 -14.12 -19.01
C LEU A 666 6.81 -13.42 -19.39
N GLU A 667 6.51 -12.31 -18.71
CA GLU A 667 5.35 -11.46 -18.97
C GLU A 667 5.74 -10.12 -19.61
N PHE A 668 6.92 -9.59 -19.27
CA PHE A 668 7.42 -8.31 -19.77
C PHE A 668 8.83 -8.46 -20.37
N LEU A 669 8.97 -8.05 -21.63
CA LEU A 669 10.26 -8.00 -22.32
C LEU A 669 10.47 -6.66 -23.04
N ASP A 670 11.47 -5.90 -22.60
CA ASP A 670 11.90 -4.67 -23.29
C ASP A 670 13.37 -4.76 -23.74
N LEU A 671 13.57 -4.78 -25.05
CA LEU A 671 14.88 -4.76 -25.72
C LEU A 671 15.03 -3.52 -26.61
N SER A 672 14.18 -2.50 -26.41
CA SER A 672 14.12 -1.34 -27.29
C SER A 672 15.37 -0.46 -27.20
N GLN A 673 15.58 0.40 -28.19
CA GLN A 673 16.68 1.37 -28.22
C GLN A 673 18.05 0.70 -28.03
N ASN A 674 18.35 -0.26 -28.89
CA ASN A 674 19.63 -0.96 -28.92
C ASN A 674 20.14 -1.05 -30.37
N ASN A 675 21.24 -1.75 -30.57
CA ASN A 675 21.84 -2.02 -31.88
C ASN A 675 21.59 -3.47 -32.35
N LEU A 676 20.53 -4.13 -31.86
CA LEU A 676 20.24 -5.53 -32.15
C LEU A 676 19.92 -5.72 -33.64
N SER A 677 20.42 -6.79 -34.23
CA SER A 677 20.29 -7.11 -35.66
C SER A 677 19.86 -8.56 -35.85
N GLY A 678 19.65 -9.03 -37.08
CA GLY A 678 19.12 -10.39 -37.31
C GLY A 678 17.59 -10.44 -37.37
N GLU A 679 17.06 -11.66 -37.52
CA GLU A 679 15.62 -11.92 -37.52
C GLU A 679 15.07 -12.05 -36.10
N ILE A 680 13.79 -11.69 -35.92
CA ILE A 680 13.07 -11.98 -34.66
C ILE A 680 12.88 -13.50 -34.58
N PRO A 681 13.42 -14.19 -33.55
CA PRO A 681 13.34 -15.64 -33.50
C PRO A 681 11.88 -16.11 -33.43
N LYS A 682 11.46 -16.90 -34.42
CA LYS A 682 10.11 -17.50 -34.44
C LYS A 682 9.82 -18.35 -33.20
N SER A 683 10.85 -18.85 -32.52
CA SER A 683 10.70 -19.59 -31.26
C SER A 683 10.12 -18.76 -30.11
N LEU A 684 10.10 -17.42 -30.20
CA LEU A 684 9.45 -16.55 -29.19
C LEU A 684 7.92 -16.70 -29.17
N GLU A 685 7.31 -17.28 -30.21
CA GLU A 685 5.87 -17.63 -30.21
C GLU A 685 5.52 -18.61 -29.07
N ALA A 686 6.50 -19.31 -28.50
CA ALA A 686 6.30 -20.25 -27.39
C ALA A 686 6.07 -19.57 -26.02
N LEU A 687 6.29 -18.26 -25.90
CA LEU A 687 6.17 -17.52 -24.63
C LEU A 687 4.71 -17.12 -24.34
N LEU A 688 3.91 -18.08 -23.89
CA LEU A 688 2.44 -17.93 -23.80
C LEU A 688 1.96 -16.87 -22.81
N TYR A 689 2.78 -16.50 -21.81
CA TYR A 689 2.43 -15.51 -20.78
C TYR A 689 2.92 -14.09 -21.12
N LEU A 690 3.61 -13.89 -22.25
CA LEU A 690 4.17 -12.59 -22.60
C LEU A 690 3.05 -11.58 -22.91
N LYS A 691 2.89 -10.58 -22.03
CA LYS A 691 1.89 -9.52 -22.13
C LYS A 691 2.45 -8.25 -22.75
N HIS A 692 3.72 -7.95 -22.50
CA HIS A 692 4.41 -6.78 -23.02
C HIS A 692 5.69 -7.19 -23.76
N LEU A 693 5.83 -6.69 -25.00
CA LEU A 693 7.03 -6.84 -25.82
C LEU A 693 7.38 -5.49 -26.43
N ASN A 694 8.64 -5.07 -26.31
CA ASN A 694 9.14 -3.89 -26.98
C ASN A 694 10.51 -4.18 -27.62
N LEU A 695 10.55 -4.21 -28.95
CA LEU A 695 11.74 -4.42 -29.79
C LEU A 695 12.06 -3.18 -30.64
N SER A 696 11.40 -2.05 -30.35
CA SER A 696 11.50 -0.84 -31.15
C SER A 696 12.92 -0.24 -31.15
N PHE A 697 13.24 0.55 -32.17
CA PHE A 697 14.54 1.23 -32.29
C PHE A 697 15.73 0.26 -32.23
N ASN A 698 15.73 -0.70 -33.14
CA ASN A 698 16.82 -1.66 -33.36
C ASN A 698 17.16 -1.74 -34.86
N LYS A 699 17.97 -2.73 -35.26
CA LYS A 699 18.35 -3.05 -36.65
C LYS A 699 17.82 -4.44 -37.08
N LEU A 700 16.66 -4.85 -36.54
CA LEU A 700 16.06 -6.14 -36.85
C LEU A 700 15.51 -6.18 -38.29
N HIS A 701 15.51 -7.36 -38.89
CA HIS A 701 15.01 -7.58 -40.25
C HIS A 701 14.23 -8.90 -40.38
N GLY A 702 13.58 -9.11 -41.53
CA GLY A 702 12.83 -10.35 -41.79
C GLY A 702 11.37 -10.27 -41.35
N GLU A 703 10.71 -11.42 -41.32
CA GLU A 703 9.28 -11.53 -41.01
C GLU A 703 9.04 -11.45 -39.49
N ILE A 704 8.07 -10.64 -39.07
CA ILE A 704 7.60 -10.64 -37.68
C ILE A 704 6.78 -11.92 -37.44
N PRO A 705 7.09 -12.73 -36.39
CA PRO A 705 6.33 -13.91 -36.04
C PRO A 705 4.83 -13.60 -35.86
N THR A 706 3.97 -14.56 -36.19
CA THR A 706 2.50 -14.37 -36.18
C THR A 706 1.79 -15.24 -35.17
N GLY A 707 2.45 -16.27 -34.65
CA GLY A 707 1.91 -17.20 -33.66
C GLY A 707 2.06 -16.72 -32.21
N GLY A 708 1.41 -17.42 -31.28
CA GLY A 708 1.52 -17.15 -29.85
C GLY A 708 1.08 -15.72 -29.47
N PRO A 709 1.80 -15.02 -28.57
CA PRO A 709 1.42 -13.69 -28.10
C PRO A 709 1.61 -12.59 -29.17
N PHE A 710 2.33 -12.85 -30.27
CA PHE A 710 2.59 -11.85 -31.32
C PHE A 710 1.33 -11.35 -32.04
N GLY A 711 0.23 -12.11 -32.00
CA GLY A 711 -1.06 -11.65 -32.50
C GLY A 711 -1.66 -10.49 -31.70
N ASN A 712 -1.22 -10.29 -30.44
CA ASN A 712 -1.75 -9.28 -29.53
C ASN A 712 -0.87 -8.02 -29.42
N PHE A 713 0.35 -8.04 -29.96
CA PHE A 713 1.26 -6.89 -29.88
C PHE A 713 0.94 -5.83 -30.94
N SER A 714 1.11 -4.57 -30.56
CA SER A 714 0.90 -3.43 -31.44
C SER A 714 2.08 -3.23 -32.39
N ALA A 715 1.85 -2.46 -33.46
CA ALA A 715 2.89 -2.08 -34.43
C ALA A 715 4.13 -1.46 -33.77
N ASP A 716 3.91 -0.79 -32.67
CA ASP A 716 4.92 -0.03 -31.99
C ASP A 716 5.94 -0.84 -31.22
N SER A 717 5.60 -2.06 -30.80
CA SER A 717 6.58 -3.03 -30.35
C SER A 717 7.71 -3.24 -31.39
N PHE A 718 7.52 -2.85 -32.65
CA PHE A 718 8.45 -3.10 -33.75
C PHE A 718 8.93 -1.84 -34.48
N VAL A 719 8.47 -0.65 -34.08
CA VAL A 719 8.76 0.60 -34.81
C VAL A 719 10.26 0.89 -34.87
N SER A 720 10.69 1.62 -35.91
CA SER A 720 12.10 1.95 -36.16
C SER A 720 13.01 0.74 -36.44
N ASN A 721 12.45 -0.36 -36.94
CA ASN A 721 13.20 -1.48 -37.55
C ASN A 721 12.87 -1.56 -39.06
N ALA A 722 13.58 -0.79 -39.88
CA ALA A 722 13.19 -0.50 -41.28
C ALA A 722 13.13 -1.73 -42.21
N ALA A 723 13.76 -2.85 -41.84
CA ALA A 723 13.86 -4.05 -42.64
C ALA A 723 12.92 -5.18 -42.19
N LEU A 724 12.02 -4.93 -41.24
CA LEU A 724 10.96 -5.88 -40.86
C LEU A 724 9.83 -5.89 -41.90
N CYS A 725 9.21 -7.04 -42.07
CA CYS A 725 8.00 -7.22 -42.87
C CYS A 725 7.00 -8.12 -42.12
N GLY A 726 5.72 -8.08 -42.45
CA GLY A 726 4.74 -8.90 -41.71
C GLY A 726 3.30 -8.52 -41.98
N ALA A 727 2.44 -8.86 -41.01
CA ALA A 727 1.00 -8.63 -41.09
C ALA A 727 0.66 -7.13 -41.09
N SER A 728 -0.39 -6.74 -41.83
CA SER A 728 -0.70 -5.33 -42.09
C SER A 728 -1.04 -4.53 -40.83
N GLN A 729 -1.55 -5.17 -39.76
CA GLN A 729 -1.84 -4.51 -38.48
C GLN A 729 -0.59 -3.99 -37.76
N LEU A 730 0.60 -4.49 -38.12
CA LEU A 730 1.87 -4.09 -37.52
C LEU A 730 2.54 -2.90 -38.24
N HIS A 731 1.86 -2.28 -39.22
CA HIS A 731 2.35 -1.14 -40.00
C HIS A 731 3.74 -1.33 -40.64
N VAL A 732 4.16 -2.58 -40.89
CA VAL A 732 5.37 -2.94 -41.63
C VAL A 732 5.03 -3.34 -43.07
N PRO A 733 5.98 -3.24 -44.03
CA PRO A 733 5.78 -3.73 -45.39
C PRO A 733 5.36 -5.21 -45.43
N LEU A 734 4.51 -5.59 -46.40
CA LEU A 734 4.19 -7.01 -46.63
C LEU A 734 5.43 -7.77 -47.11
N CYS A 735 5.67 -8.96 -46.56
CA CYS A 735 6.80 -9.78 -46.97
C CYS A 735 6.68 -10.19 -48.44
N LYS A 736 7.71 -9.89 -49.24
CA LYS A 736 7.73 -10.26 -50.67
C LYS A 736 7.97 -11.76 -50.80
N ASN A 737 6.93 -12.51 -51.16
CA ASN A 737 7.08 -13.90 -51.58
C ASN A 737 8.05 -13.96 -52.76
N ARG A 738 9.21 -14.60 -52.58
CA ARG A 738 10.17 -14.86 -53.64
C ARG A 738 9.61 -15.92 -54.59
N THR A 739 8.70 -15.55 -55.49
CA THR A 739 8.56 -16.25 -56.77
C THR A 739 9.63 -15.71 -57.71
N LYS A 740 10.59 -16.58 -58.07
CA LYS A 740 11.57 -16.30 -59.13
C LYS A 740 10.82 -16.02 -60.44
N VAL A 741 10.68 -14.75 -60.81
CA VAL A 741 10.26 -14.37 -62.16
C VAL A 741 11.35 -13.49 -62.76
N LYS A 742 12.07 -14.02 -63.76
CA LYS A 742 13.06 -13.28 -64.56
C LYS A 742 12.34 -12.20 -65.38
N PRO A 743 12.81 -10.94 -65.41
CA PRO A 743 12.25 -9.94 -66.31
C PRO A 743 12.89 -10.08 -67.71
N ASN A 744 12.04 -10.08 -68.74
CA ASN A 744 12.43 -10.17 -70.14
C ASN A 744 12.61 -8.75 -70.71
N TRP A 745 13.87 -8.33 -70.89
CA TRP A 745 14.30 -7.01 -71.39
C TRP A 745 14.03 -6.83 -72.89
N ARG A 746 12.78 -6.69 -73.34
CA ARG A 746 12.51 -6.24 -74.71
C ARG A 746 11.20 -5.46 -74.77
N LYS A 747 11.26 -4.13 -74.52
CA LYS A 747 10.35 -3.09 -75.08
C LYS A 747 10.54 -1.66 -74.53
N ALA A 748 11.71 -1.27 -74.03
CA ALA A 748 11.98 0.14 -73.68
C ALA A 748 13.08 0.72 -74.58
N LYS A 749 12.72 1.14 -75.81
CA LYS A 749 13.65 1.85 -76.71
C LYS A 749 13.08 3.08 -77.42
N TYR A 750 11.87 3.57 -77.06
CA TYR A 750 11.24 4.68 -77.80
C TYR A 750 10.60 5.81 -76.96
N ILE A 751 10.80 5.87 -75.64
CA ILE A 751 10.20 6.95 -74.80
C ILE A 751 11.20 8.08 -74.44
N ILE A 752 12.47 7.96 -74.83
CA ILE A 752 13.54 8.87 -74.35
C ILE A 752 13.72 10.15 -75.20
N SER A 753 13.05 10.30 -76.35
CA SER A 753 13.24 11.49 -77.22
C SER A 753 12.18 12.59 -77.08
N GLY A 754 11.05 12.35 -76.40
CA GLY A 754 9.94 13.32 -76.30
C GLY A 754 9.94 14.19 -75.04
N VAL A 755 10.61 13.75 -73.97
CA VAL A 755 10.53 14.40 -72.65
C VAL A 755 11.51 15.58 -72.51
N LEU A 756 12.61 15.61 -73.27
CA LEU A 756 13.60 16.68 -73.17
C LEU A 756 13.16 18.02 -73.82
N SER A 757 12.32 17.99 -74.85
CA SER A 757 11.87 19.24 -75.52
C SER A 757 10.79 19.99 -74.75
N VAL A 758 10.01 19.30 -73.91
CA VAL A 758 8.93 19.91 -73.11
C VAL A 758 9.48 20.61 -71.86
N ILE A 759 10.56 20.08 -71.27
CA ILE A 759 11.18 20.64 -70.07
C ILE A 759 11.91 21.97 -70.37
N LEU A 760 12.50 22.11 -71.56
CA LEU A 760 13.21 23.33 -71.97
C LEU A 760 12.29 24.50 -72.32
N LEU A 761 11.06 24.24 -72.78
CA LEU A 761 10.07 25.29 -73.06
C LEU A 761 9.36 25.76 -71.77
N ALA A 762 9.16 24.87 -70.80
CA ALA A 762 8.52 25.19 -69.53
C ALA A 762 9.40 26.08 -68.63
N THR A 763 10.72 25.90 -68.66
CA THR A 763 11.66 26.70 -67.85
C THR A 763 11.83 28.13 -68.36
N ALA A 764 11.79 28.34 -69.68
CA ALA A 764 11.85 29.68 -70.28
C ALA A 764 10.55 30.50 -70.03
N ALA A 765 9.40 29.84 -70.03
CA ALA A 765 8.11 30.47 -69.71
C ALA A 765 8.02 30.87 -68.23
N LEU A 766 8.58 30.05 -67.32
CA LEU A 766 8.57 30.32 -65.88
C LEU A 766 9.40 31.57 -65.52
N ILE A 767 10.54 31.78 -66.20
CA ILE A 767 11.43 32.93 -65.96
C ILE A 767 10.78 34.24 -66.44
N LEU A 768 9.99 34.21 -67.53
CA LEU A 768 9.25 35.37 -68.03
C LEU A 768 8.03 35.74 -67.15
N ILE A 769 7.43 34.75 -66.46
CA ILE A 769 6.31 34.97 -65.53
C ILE A 769 6.82 35.59 -64.22
N LEU A 770 8.00 35.18 -63.73
CA LEU A 770 8.57 35.68 -62.47
C LEU A 770 9.09 37.13 -62.54
N CYS A 771 9.39 37.66 -63.74
CA CYS A 771 9.79 39.06 -63.90
C CYS A 771 8.61 40.04 -64.03
N LYS A 772 7.35 39.57 -64.04
CA LYS A 772 6.20 40.42 -64.39
C LYS A 772 4.98 40.20 -63.51
N LYS A 773 5.12 40.29 -62.18
CA LYS A 773 4.09 40.93 -61.36
C LYS A 773 4.57 41.23 -59.94
N ARG A 774 4.89 42.51 -59.77
CA ARG A 774 4.79 43.28 -58.54
C ARG A 774 3.36 43.86 -58.51
N ASN A 775 2.81 44.05 -57.31
CA ASN A 775 1.63 44.84 -56.94
C ASN A 775 0.21 44.19 -56.88
N VAL A 776 -0.34 44.29 -55.66
CA VAL A 776 -1.71 44.67 -55.25
C VAL A 776 -2.70 43.54 -54.89
N GLU A 777 -3.13 43.60 -53.62
CA GLU A 777 -4.28 42.95 -52.97
C GLU A 777 -5.60 43.16 -53.73
N VAL A 778 -6.52 42.19 -53.66
CA VAL A 778 -7.95 42.40 -53.34
C VAL A 778 -8.56 41.05 -52.90
N VAL A 779 -9.31 41.12 -51.79
CA VAL A 779 -10.18 40.13 -51.15
C VAL A 779 -11.32 39.64 -52.07
N ARG A 780 -11.63 38.34 -52.05
CA ARG A 780 -13.02 37.88 -52.20
C ARG A 780 -13.25 36.50 -51.59
N GLU A 781 -14.06 36.48 -50.53
CA GLU A 781 -14.72 35.31 -49.99
C GLU A 781 -15.66 34.66 -51.02
N THR A 782 -15.61 33.33 -51.10
CA THR A 782 -16.81 32.52 -51.30
C THR A 782 -16.64 31.23 -50.52
N ALA A 783 -17.46 31.10 -49.47
CA ALA A 783 -17.61 29.91 -48.65
C ALA A 783 -17.94 28.68 -49.50
N SER A 784 -17.18 27.60 -49.29
CA SER A 784 -17.65 26.24 -49.55
C SER A 784 -17.32 25.39 -48.32
N LEU A 785 -18.37 24.81 -47.73
CA LEU A 785 -18.30 23.90 -46.60
C LEU A 785 -17.26 22.81 -46.88
N HIS A 786 -16.10 22.90 -46.23
CA HIS A 786 -15.21 21.76 -46.08
C HIS A 786 -15.54 21.08 -44.77
N GLN A 787 -16.24 19.96 -44.89
CA GLN A 787 -16.37 18.93 -43.89
C GLN A 787 -14.94 18.51 -43.49
N VAL A 788 -14.42 19.05 -42.39
CA VAL A 788 -13.04 18.82 -41.94
C VAL A 788 -12.93 17.38 -41.40
N PHE A 789 -12.50 16.46 -42.26
CA PHE A 789 -11.82 15.26 -41.80
C PHE A 789 -10.54 15.72 -41.09
N TRP A 790 -10.43 15.45 -39.79
CA TRP A 790 -9.24 15.72 -39.00
C TRP A 790 -8.00 15.10 -39.68
N ARG A 791 -7.10 15.95 -40.20
CA ARG A 791 -5.84 15.49 -40.79
C ARG A 791 -4.95 14.92 -39.69
N ARG A 792 -4.77 13.60 -39.66
CA ARG A 792 -3.74 12.95 -38.83
C ARG A 792 -2.37 13.21 -39.44
N VAL A 793 -1.47 13.80 -38.66
CA VAL A 793 -0.10 14.08 -39.08
C VAL A 793 0.80 12.93 -38.58
N SER A 794 1.53 12.29 -39.49
CA SER A 794 2.43 11.18 -39.14
C SER A 794 3.74 11.68 -38.55
N ARG A 795 4.43 10.85 -37.76
CA ARG A 795 5.78 11.17 -37.24
C ARG A 795 6.75 11.53 -38.37
N LEU A 796 6.69 10.85 -39.51
CA LEU A 796 7.57 11.12 -40.64
C LEU A 796 7.37 12.54 -41.20
N GLU A 797 6.13 13.01 -41.23
CA GLU A 797 5.81 14.38 -41.64
C GLU A 797 6.35 15.39 -40.62
N LEU A 798 6.22 15.12 -39.32
CA LEU A 798 6.77 15.99 -38.26
C LEU A 798 8.30 16.01 -38.24
N VAL A 799 8.96 14.86 -38.46
CA VAL A 799 10.42 14.77 -38.59
C VAL A 799 10.90 15.61 -39.78
N LYS A 800 10.22 15.54 -40.93
CA LYS A 800 10.56 16.38 -42.09
C LYS A 800 10.30 17.87 -41.81
N ALA A 801 9.14 18.18 -41.24
CA ALA A 801 8.73 19.55 -40.92
C ALA A 801 9.70 20.24 -39.96
N THR A 802 10.26 19.50 -39.00
CA THR A 802 11.16 20.02 -37.95
C THR A 802 12.65 19.79 -38.24
N ASN A 803 13.00 19.33 -39.45
CA ASN A 803 14.37 18.97 -39.83
C ASN A 803 15.02 17.96 -38.86
N GLY A 804 14.30 16.91 -38.50
CA GLY A 804 14.75 15.85 -37.60
C GLY A 804 14.75 16.25 -36.13
N PHE A 805 13.85 17.14 -35.71
CA PHE A 805 13.84 17.73 -34.36
C PHE A 805 15.20 18.31 -33.97
N HIS A 806 15.87 18.95 -34.94
CA HIS A 806 17.21 19.49 -34.74
C HIS A 806 17.20 20.62 -33.69
N LYS A 807 18.28 20.75 -32.92
CA LYS A 807 18.41 21.76 -31.84
C LYS A 807 18.17 23.20 -32.32
N SER A 808 18.46 23.51 -33.59
CA SER A 808 18.19 24.85 -34.16
C SER A 808 16.71 25.20 -34.26
N ASN A 809 15.83 24.20 -34.20
CA ASN A 809 14.39 24.36 -34.23
C ASN A 809 13.75 24.21 -32.83
N LEU A 810 14.55 23.99 -31.78
CA LEU A 810 14.03 23.87 -30.42
C LEU A 810 13.52 25.23 -29.92
N LEU A 811 12.24 25.29 -29.57
CA LEU A 811 11.58 26.48 -29.00
C LEU A 811 11.65 26.50 -27.47
N GLY A 812 11.62 25.32 -26.84
CA GLY A 812 11.72 25.16 -25.39
C GLY A 812 11.62 23.71 -24.93
N THR A 813 12.02 23.46 -23.69
CA THR A 813 11.97 22.16 -23.01
C THR A 813 11.16 22.30 -21.73
N GLY A 814 10.12 21.48 -21.55
CA GLY A 814 9.27 21.43 -20.36
C GLY A 814 9.42 20.12 -19.58
N GLY A 815 8.62 19.95 -18.53
CA GLY A 815 8.71 18.80 -17.61
C GLY A 815 8.42 17.43 -18.24
N PHE A 816 7.62 17.38 -19.30
CA PHE A 816 7.22 16.13 -19.97
C PHE A 816 7.67 16.02 -21.44
N GLY A 817 8.43 16.98 -21.97
CA GLY A 817 8.76 16.99 -23.39
C GLY A 817 9.47 18.24 -23.90
N SER A 818 9.69 18.28 -25.22
CA SER A 818 10.37 19.38 -25.91
C SER A 818 9.51 19.93 -27.04
N VAL A 819 9.52 21.24 -27.25
CA VAL A 819 8.73 21.90 -28.30
C VAL A 819 9.65 22.35 -29.44
N TYR A 820 9.32 21.97 -30.67
CA TYR A 820 10.10 22.29 -31.86
C TYR A 820 9.29 23.11 -32.87
N ARG A 821 9.93 24.07 -33.54
CA ARG A 821 9.40 24.76 -34.72
C ARG A 821 9.44 23.81 -35.92
N GLY A 822 8.39 23.81 -36.73
CA GLY A 822 8.39 23.13 -38.01
C GLY A 822 7.46 23.76 -39.03
N THR A 823 7.59 23.35 -40.29
CA THR A 823 6.70 23.77 -41.38
C THR A 823 6.15 22.52 -42.07
N LEU A 824 4.81 22.36 -42.06
CA LEU A 824 4.15 21.22 -42.69
C LEU A 824 4.26 21.27 -44.23
N SER A 825 3.94 20.13 -44.86
CA SER A 825 4.03 19.95 -46.33
C SER A 825 3.12 20.89 -47.15
N ASP A 826 2.11 21.49 -46.52
CA ASP A 826 1.20 22.49 -47.08
C ASP A 826 1.62 23.94 -46.80
N GLY A 827 2.78 24.14 -46.16
CA GLY A 827 3.35 25.46 -45.86
C GLY A 827 2.91 26.07 -44.53
N ILE A 828 2.16 25.36 -43.69
CA ILE A 828 1.73 25.85 -42.37
C ILE A 828 2.88 25.75 -41.36
N ASP A 829 3.24 26.87 -40.74
CA ASP A 829 4.18 26.92 -39.62
C ASP A 829 3.52 26.43 -38.32
N ILE A 830 4.19 25.51 -37.62
CA ILE A 830 3.66 24.79 -36.47
C ILE A 830 4.67 24.73 -35.32
N ALA A 831 4.16 24.56 -34.10
CA ALA A 831 4.91 24.16 -32.93
C ALA A 831 4.59 22.70 -32.59
N VAL A 832 5.62 21.85 -32.49
CA VAL A 832 5.48 20.41 -32.24
C VAL A 832 5.98 20.11 -30.84
N LYS A 833 5.07 19.89 -29.90
CA LYS A 833 5.41 19.42 -28.54
C LYS A 833 5.58 17.91 -28.58
N VAL A 834 6.81 17.45 -28.54
CA VAL A 834 7.19 16.03 -28.52
C VAL A 834 7.33 15.59 -27.07
N PHE A 835 6.54 14.60 -26.67
CA PHE A 835 6.56 14.08 -25.30
C PHE A 835 7.73 13.10 -25.11
N ASN A 836 8.44 13.23 -24.01
CA ASN A 836 9.48 12.27 -23.65
C ASN A 836 8.82 11.10 -22.91
N LEU A 837 8.48 10.06 -23.67
CA LEU A 837 7.80 8.87 -23.17
C LEU A 837 8.62 8.04 -22.16
N GLN A 838 9.89 8.39 -21.96
CA GLN A 838 10.74 7.82 -20.91
C GLN A 838 10.51 8.46 -19.53
N LEU A 839 9.78 9.58 -19.45
CA LEU A 839 9.44 10.25 -18.19
C LEU A 839 8.10 9.73 -17.65
N GLU A 840 8.10 9.31 -16.38
CA GLU A 840 6.92 8.85 -15.66
C GLU A 840 5.84 9.95 -15.66
N GLY A 841 4.62 9.62 -16.11
CA GLY A 841 3.52 10.57 -16.25
C GLY A 841 3.42 11.32 -17.59
N ALA A 842 4.41 11.24 -18.49
CA ALA A 842 4.35 11.91 -19.81
C ALA A 842 3.20 11.38 -20.70
N PHE A 843 2.85 10.09 -20.57
CA PHE A 843 1.66 9.50 -21.20
C PHE A 843 0.37 10.15 -20.69
N LYS A 844 0.20 10.22 -19.35
CA LYS A 844 -0.96 10.86 -18.72
C LYS A 844 -1.04 12.35 -19.09
N SER A 845 0.09 13.06 -19.21
CA SER A 845 0.16 14.46 -19.66
C SER A 845 -0.32 14.63 -21.10
N PHE A 846 0.11 13.74 -22.01
CA PHE A 846 -0.33 13.77 -23.41
C PHE A 846 -1.83 13.52 -23.54
N ASP A 847 -2.35 12.49 -22.86
CA ASP A 847 -3.77 12.13 -22.94
C ASP A 847 -4.65 13.26 -22.35
N LYS A 848 -4.24 13.85 -21.21
CA LYS A 848 -4.91 15.02 -20.62
C LYS A 848 -4.87 16.25 -21.52
N GLU A 849 -3.73 16.57 -22.12
CA GLU A 849 -3.66 17.71 -23.05
C GLU A 849 -4.53 17.47 -24.28
N CYS A 850 -4.58 16.25 -24.82
CA CYS A 850 -5.49 15.90 -25.91
C CYS A 850 -6.96 16.03 -25.49
N GLU A 851 -7.33 15.52 -24.31
CA GLU A 851 -8.69 15.59 -23.77
C GLU A 851 -9.14 17.04 -23.56
N MET A 852 -8.31 17.88 -22.94
CA MET A 852 -8.65 19.28 -22.65
C MET A 852 -8.67 20.11 -23.93
N LEU A 853 -7.62 20.04 -24.75
CA LEU A 853 -7.48 20.89 -25.94
C LEU A 853 -8.41 20.47 -27.09
N SER A 854 -8.89 19.22 -27.13
CA SER A 854 -9.90 18.81 -28.12
C SER A 854 -11.27 19.45 -27.87
N ASN A 855 -11.55 19.82 -26.62
CA ASN A 855 -12.86 20.28 -26.19
C ASN A 855 -12.94 21.80 -25.99
N ILE A 856 -11.83 22.51 -25.77
CA ILE A 856 -11.82 23.96 -25.52
C ILE A 856 -11.52 24.79 -26.79
N ARG A 857 -12.24 25.91 -26.99
CA ARG A 857 -12.00 26.85 -28.09
C ARG A 857 -12.20 28.29 -27.64
N HIS A 858 -11.11 29.02 -27.49
CA HIS A 858 -11.13 30.44 -27.11
C HIS A 858 -9.96 31.18 -27.77
N ARG A 859 -10.15 32.47 -28.07
CA ARG A 859 -9.13 33.29 -28.77
C ARG A 859 -7.85 33.47 -27.97
N ASN A 860 -7.90 33.39 -26.64
CA ASN A 860 -6.73 33.52 -25.75
C ASN A 860 -6.21 32.17 -25.23
N LEU A 861 -6.57 31.05 -25.88
CA LEU A 861 -6.01 29.73 -25.58
C LEU A 861 -5.20 29.23 -26.77
N ILE A 862 -4.18 28.42 -26.51
CA ILE A 862 -3.39 27.81 -27.58
C ILE A 862 -4.25 26.86 -28.42
N LYS A 863 -4.12 26.96 -29.74
CA LYS A 863 -4.90 26.14 -30.67
C LYS A 863 -4.16 24.85 -31.01
N VAL A 864 -4.80 23.70 -30.82
CA VAL A 864 -4.36 22.42 -31.38
C VAL A 864 -4.76 22.34 -32.85
N ILE A 865 -3.77 22.08 -33.71
CA ILE A 865 -3.96 21.84 -35.15
C ILE A 865 -4.18 20.35 -35.39
N SER A 866 -3.36 19.50 -34.79
CA SER A 866 -3.43 18.04 -34.89
C SER A 866 -2.62 17.39 -33.77
N TYR A 867 -2.57 16.07 -33.77
CA TYR A 867 -1.71 15.29 -32.88
C TYR A 867 -1.14 14.09 -33.64
N CYS A 868 0.00 13.60 -33.19
CA CYS A 868 0.60 12.35 -33.59
C CYS A 868 0.53 11.41 -32.39
N ASP A 869 -0.21 10.32 -32.53
CA ASP A 869 -0.34 9.27 -31.53
C ASP A 869 0.17 7.96 -32.12
N GLU A 870 1.50 7.80 -32.07
CA GLU A 870 2.19 6.54 -32.29
C GLU A 870 2.65 6.08 -30.89
N LEU A 871 2.54 4.80 -30.53
CA LEU A 871 2.80 4.28 -29.17
C LEU A 871 4.19 4.67 -28.63
N ASN A 872 5.21 4.83 -29.49
CA ASN A 872 6.56 5.28 -29.11
C ASN A 872 6.89 6.72 -29.51
N PHE A 873 5.91 7.45 -30.04
CA PHE A 873 6.09 8.86 -30.41
C PHE A 873 4.75 9.58 -30.30
N LYS A 874 4.60 10.31 -29.20
CA LYS A 874 3.45 11.18 -28.98
C LYS A 874 3.88 12.62 -29.18
N ALA A 875 3.13 13.34 -30.01
CA ALA A 875 3.35 14.76 -30.21
C ALA A 875 2.06 15.53 -30.41
N LEU A 876 1.98 16.72 -29.83
CA LEU A 876 0.92 17.68 -30.10
C LEU A 876 1.41 18.69 -31.15
N VAL A 877 0.60 18.90 -32.17
CA VAL A 877 0.83 19.90 -33.21
C VAL A 877 -0.02 21.11 -32.89
N LEU A 878 0.65 22.16 -32.42
CA LEU A 878 0.07 23.42 -31.98
C LEU A 878 0.30 24.51 -33.02
N GLN A 879 -0.54 25.53 -32.99
CA GLN A 879 -0.25 26.78 -33.70
C GLN A 879 1.06 27.37 -33.17
N LEU A 880 1.95 27.78 -34.09
CA LEU A 880 3.20 28.44 -33.73
C LEU A 880 2.89 29.86 -33.23
N MET A 881 3.48 30.23 -32.09
CA MET A 881 3.42 31.57 -31.52
C MET A 881 4.76 32.30 -31.79
N PRO A 882 4.83 33.18 -32.80
CA PRO A 882 6.09 33.69 -33.33
C PRO A 882 6.81 34.65 -32.38
N ASN A 883 6.09 35.34 -31.50
CA ASN A 883 6.67 36.24 -30.51
C ASN A 883 7.17 35.52 -29.24
N GLY A 884 7.02 34.19 -29.14
CA GLY A 884 7.54 33.39 -28.03
C GLY A 884 6.71 33.54 -26.75
N SER A 885 7.31 33.27 -25.59
CA SER A 885 6.63 33.34 -24.29
C SER A 885 6.81 34.69 -23.58
N LEU A 886 5.90 35.01 -22.67
CA LEU A 886 5.98 36.20 -21.81
C LEU A 886 7.29 36.23 -21.01
N GLU A 887 7.77 35.07 -20.54
CA GLU A 887 9.06 34.96 -19.85
C GLU A 887 10.22 35.54 -20.70
N GLN A 888 10.24 35.24 -22.01
CA GLN A 888 11.29 35.76 -22.90
C GLN A 888 11.23 37.29 -23.04
N TRP A 889 10.04 37.90 -22.96
CA TRP A 889 9.87 39.34 -23.03
C TRP A 889 10.19 40.06 -21.71
N LEU A 890 10.04 39.37 -20.59
CA LEU A 890 10.39 39.94 -19.28
C LEU A 890 11.91 39.91 -19.04
N TYR A 891 12.61 38.88 -19.50
CA TYR A 891 14.02 38.64 -19.13
C TYR A 891 15.04 38.76 -20.27
N SER A 892 14.63 38.91 -21.53
CA SER A 892 15.58 39.10 -22.63
C SER A 892 15.98 40.58 -22.80
N PRO A 893 17.27 40.92 -22.78
CA PRO A 893 17.74 42.32 -22.90
C PRO A 893 17.47 42.95 -24.29
N LYS A 894 16.96 42.17 -25.25
CA LYS A 894 16.64 42.64 -26.62
C LYS A 894 15.15 42.93 -26.83
N ARG A 895 14.31 42.69 -25.82
CA ARG A 895 12.86 42.79 -25.90
C ARG A 895 12.36 43.67 -24.76
N SER A 896 11.42 44.56 -25.04
CA SER A 896 10.77 45.41 -24.02
C SER A 896 9.28 45.54 -24.33
N MET A 897 8.47 45.67 -23.28
CA MET A 897 7.03 45.88 -23.39
C MET A 897 6.66 47.14 -22.64
N ASN A 898 5.85 47.98 -23.28
CA ASN A 898 5.26 49.14 -22.63
C ASN A 898 4.12 48.72 -21.67
N ILE A 899 3.65 49.67 -20.88
CA ILE A 899 2.60 49.44 -19.87
C ILE A 899 1.29 48.95 -20.47
N LEU A 900 0.88 49.45 -21.66
CA LEU A 900 -0.36 49.04 -22.33
C LEU A 900 -0.28 47.59 -22.81
N GLN A 901 0.84 47.19 -23.39
CA GLN A 901 1.07 45.81 -23.83
C GLN A 901 1.01 44.83 -22.65
N ARG A 902 1.60 45.19 -21.50
CA ARG A 902 1.52 44.36 -20.28
C ARG A 902 0.08 44.22 -19.76
N LEU A 903 -0.68 45.31 -19.76
CA LEU A 903 -2.10 45.28 -19.37
C LEU A 903 -2.94 44.41 -20.32
N ASP A 904 -2.69 44.50 -21.63
CA ASP A 904 -3.40 43.71 -22.63
C ASP A 904 -3.10 42.23 -22.51
N ILE A 905 -1.83 41.86 -22.35
CA ILE A 905 -1.42 40.48 -22.11
C ILE A 905 -2.10 39.91 -20.85
N MET A 906 -2.07 40.65 -19.73
CA MET A 906 -2.68 40.17 -18.49
C MET A 906 -4.20 40.11 -18.56
N LYS A 907 -4.82 41.00 -19.33
CA LYS A 907 -6.27 40.94 -19.61
C LYS A 907 -6.62 39.70 -20.44
N ASP A 908 -5.83 39.40 -21.47
CA ASP A 908 -6.01 38.21 -22.31
C ASP A 908 -5.88 36.91 -21.49
N VAL A 909 -4.91 36.83 -20.57
CA VAL A 909 -4.76 35.70 -19.64
C VAL A 909 -5.97 35.60 -18.70
N ALA A 910 -6.46 36.72 -18.17
CA ALA A 910 -7.66 36.73 -17.32
C ALA A 910 -8.91 36.23 -18.06
N LEU A 911 -9.09 36.63 -19.33
CA LEU A 911 -10.18 36.17 -20.18
C LEU A 911 -10.08 34.67 -20.51
N ALA A 912 -8.85 34.17 -20.73
CA ALA A 912 -8.61 32.74 -20.91
C ALA A 912 -9.04 31.93 -19.68
N LEU A 913 -8.63 32.36 -18.48
CA LEU A 913 -8.98 31.69 -17.23
C LEU A 913 -10.47 31.83 -16.89
N GLU A 914 -11.10 32.98 -17.16
CA GLU A 914 -12.55 33.16 -17.03
C GLU A 914 -13.31 32.12 -17.87
N TYR A 915 -12.89 31.91 -19.12
CA TYR A 915 -13.47 30.92 -20.02
C TYR A 915 -13.28 29.48 -19.50
N LEU A 916 -12.11 29.14 -18.94
CA LEU A 916 -11.88 27.80 -18.37
C LEU A 916 -12.73 27.53 -17.12
N HIS A 917 -12.89 28.55 -16.26
CA HIS A 917 -13.59 28.42 -14.99
C HIS A 917 -15.12 28.47 -15.14
N HIS A 918 -15.64 29.24 -16.11
CA HIS A 918 -17.07 29.53 -16.24
C HIS A 918 -17.67 29.23 -17.62
N GLY A 919 -16.85 28.90 -18.63
CA GLY A 919 -17.29 28.67 -20.01
C GLY A 919 -17.81 27.25 -20.31
N TYR A 920 -17.68 26.32 -19.35
CA TYR A 920 -18.14 24.92 -19.45
C TYR A 920 -19.07 24.54 -18.29
N SER A 921 -19.84 23.47 -18.46
CA SER A 921 -20.70 22.90 -17.41
C SER A 921 -19.91 22.30 -16.23
N ILE A 922 -18.65 21.95 -16.47
CA ILE A 922 -17.69 21.48 -15.46
C ILE A 922 -16.48 22.41 -15.51
N PRO A 923 -16.11 23.10 -14.42
CA PRO A 923 -14.95 23.99 -14.40
C PRO A 923 -13.65 23.26 -14.70
N ILE A 924 -12.81 23.85 -15.56
CA ILE A 924 -11.45 23.38 -15.85
C ILE A 924 -10.45 24.25 -15.07
N VAL A 925 -9.58 23.62 -14.28
CA VAL A 925 -8.50 24.30 -13.56
C VAL A 925 -7.17 23.99 -14.24
N HIS A 926 -6.42 25.03 -14.61
CA HIS A 926 -5.17 24.92 -15.37
C HIS A 926 -4.00 24.37 -14.55
N CYS A 927 -3.88 24.77 -13.29
CA CYS A 927 -2.89 24.30 -12.30
C CYS A 927 -1.41 24.67 -12.58
N ASP A 928 -1.07 25.40 -13.65
CA ASP A 928 0.32 25.77 -14.00
C ASP A 928 0.39 27.11 -14.77
N VAL A 929 -0.28 28.14 -14.24
CA VAL A 929 -0.25 29.49 -14.83
C VAL A 929 1.06 30.19 -14.45
N LYS A 930 1.93 30.41 -15.44
CA LYS A 930 3.25 31.07 -15.30
C LYS A 930 3.69 31.73 -16.61
N PRO A 931 4.68 32.66 -16.61
CA PRO A 931 5.05 33.40 -17.81
C PRO A 931 5.58 32.54 -18.97
N SER A 932 6.18 31.37 -18.70
CA SER A 932 6.66 30.47 -19.75
C SER A 932 5.53 29.74 -20.50
N ASN A 933 4.34 29.66 -19.89
CA ASN A 933 3.13 29.05 -20.45
C ASN A 933 2.18 30.08 -21.10
N ILE A 934 2.53 31.37 -21.08
CA ILE A 934 1.80 32.45 -21.74
C ILE A 934 2.54 32.80 -23.02
N LEU A 935 1.97 32.45 -24.17
CA LEU A 935 2.58 32.62 -25.49
C LEU A 935 1.96 33.81 -26.23
N LEU A 936 2.74 34.50 -27.05
CA LEU A 936 2.33 35.70 -27.78
C LEU A 936 2.26 35.45 -29.29
N ASP A 937 1.14 35.79 -29.90
CA ASP A 937 0.95 35.72 -31.36
C ASP A 937 1.57 36.94 -32.08
N ASP A 938 1.38 37.03 -33.40
CA ASP A 938 1.91 38.13 -34.23
C ASP A 938 1.44 39.52 -33.78
N ASP A 939 0.24 39.62 -33.20
CA ASP A 939 -0.39 40.86 -32.75
C ASP A 939 -0.13 41.15 -31.26
N MET A 940 0.77 40.40 -30.62
CA MET A 940 1.07 40.45 -29.17
C MET A 940 -0.14 40.09 -28.28
N VAL A 941 -1.11 39.35 -28.82
CA VAL A 941 -2.24 38.79 -28.06
C VAL A 941 -1.75 37.58 -27.28
N ALA A 942 -2.17 37.48 -26.00
CA ALA A 942 -1.73 36.38 -25.15
C ALA A 942 -2.60 35.12 -25.30
N HIS A 943 -1.91 33.98 -25.39
CA HIS A 943 -2.48 32.63 -25.45
C HIS A 943 -1.94 31.77 -24.30
N VAL A 944 -2.83 31.30 -23.44
CA VAL A 944 -2.46 30.36 -22.37
C VAL A 944 -2.28 28.95 -22.96
N ALA A 945 -1.16 28.31 -22.61
CA ALA A 945 -0.73 27.02 -23.13
C ALA A 945 -0.29 26.05 -22.01
N ASP A 946 -0.02 24.80 -22.40
CA ASP A 946 0.46 23.70 -21.52
C ASP A 946 -0.56 23.18 -20.49
N PHE A 947 -1.47 22.31 -20.96
CA PHE A 947 -2.56 21.73 -20.16
C PHE A 947 -2.18 20.39 -19.51
N GLY A 948 -0.89 20.04 -19.45
CA GLY A 948 -0.41 18.72 -18.99
C GLY A 948 -0.86 18.30 -17.60
N VAL A 949 -1.13 19.28 -16.74
CA VAL A 949 -1.56 19.07 -15.34
C VAL A 949 -2.97 19.58 -15.05
N ALA A 950 -3.72 20.04 -16.05
CA ALA A 950 -5.08 20.55 -15.86
C ALA A 950 -6.07 19.49 -15.31
N ARG A 951 -7.17 19.93 -14.70
CA ARG A 951 -8.18 19.07 -14.04
C ARG A 951 -9.61 19.58 -14.24
N LEU A 952 -10.57 18.65 -14.29
CA LEU A 952 -12.02 18.91 -14.29
C LEU A 952 -12.57 18.76 -12.86
N ILE A 953 -13.26 19.76 -12.34
CA ILE A 953 -13.86 19.71 -10.98
C ILE A 953 -15.34 19.32 -11.10
N GLY A 954 -15.66 18.02 -11.06
CA GLY A 954 -17.07 17.56 -11.09
C GLY A 954 -17.38 16.08 -11.35
N GLY A 955 -16.39 15.20 -11.54
CA GLY A 955 -16.59 13.75 -11.64
C GLY A 955 -16.05 13.05 -10.39
N GLY A 956 -16.72 11.99 -9.92
CA GLY A 956 -16.40 11.24 -8.70
C GLY A 956 -15.09 10.44 -8.74
N ASP A 957 -14.01 11.01 -9.26
CA ASP A 957 -12.67 10.48 -9.12
C ASP A 957 -12.16 10.78 -7.70
N SER A 958 -11.83 9.71 -6.98
CA SER A 958 -11.20 9.76 -5.66
C SER A 958 -9.98 10.68 -5.66
N MET A 959 -9.84 11.51 -4.62
CA MET A 959 -8.67 12.33 -4.30
C MET A 959 -7.43 11.49 -3.95
N THR A 960 -6.96 10.66 -4.89
CA THR A 960 -5.75 9.85 -4.74
C THR A 960 -5.13 9.69 -6.11
N GLU A 961 -4.35 10.66 -6.57
CA GLU A 961 -3.32 10.45 -7.61
C GLU A 961 -2.36 11.65 -7.71
N THR A 962 -1.13 11.43 -7.22
CA THR A 962 0.15 12.12 -7.53
C THR A 962 0.26 13.64 -7.33
N MET A 963 1.21 14.04 -6.47
CA MET A 963 1.82 15.39 -6.42
C MET A 963 2.61 15.65 -7.72
N THR A 964 1.92 15.87 -8.83
CA THR A 964 2.58 16.38 -10.05
C THR A 964 3.09 17.80 -9.78
N LEU A 965 4.40 17.98 -9.88
CA LEU A 965 5.18 19.23 -9.75
C LEU A 965 4.40 20.49 -10.19
N ALA A 966 3.86 21.25 -9.24
CA ALA A 966 3.47 22.64 -9.51
C ALA A 966 4.69 23.57 -9.36
N THR A 967 4.74 24.61 -10.18
CA THR A 967 5.93 25.46 -10.33
C THR A 967 6.16 26.31 -9.08
N VAL A 968 7.33 26.13 -8.46
CA VAL A 968 7.76 26.85 -7.26
C VAL A 968 7.61 28.37 -7.45
N GLY A 969 6.97 29.03 -6.49
CA GLY A 969 6.74 30.48 -6.49
C GLY A 969 5.38 30.94 -7.04
N TYR A 970 4.69 30.14 -7.86
CA TYR A 970 3.38 30.48 -8.46
C TYR A 970 2.21 29.73 -7.82
N MET A 971 2.52 28.74 -6.99
CA MET A 971 1.56 27.83 -6.39
C MET A 971 0.76 28.50 -5.27
N ALA A 972 -0.56 28.26 -5.26
CA ALA A 972 -1.42 28.71 -4.19
C ALA A 972 -1.09 27.98 -2.86
N PRO A 973 -1.14 28.67 -1.70
CA PRO A 973 -0.75 28.08 -0.41
C PRO A 973 -1.49 26.77 -0.06
N GLU A 974 -2.78 26.69 -0.38
CA GLU A 974 -3.63 25.52 -0.11
C GLU A 974 -3.25 24.29 -0.96
N PHE A 975 -2.69 24.49 -2.15
CA PHE A 975 -2.25 23.39 -3.01
C PHE A 975 -1.00 22.71 -2.44
N GLY A 976 -0.09 23.48 -1.83
CA GLY A 976 1.12 22.96 -1.20
C GLY A 976 0.92 22.31 0.18
N ILE A 977 -0.20 22.61 0.86
CA ILE A 977 -0.49 22.13 2.23
C ILE A 977 -1.56 21.03 2.22
N GLU A 978 -2.62 21.20 1.43
CA GLU A 978 -3.81 20.32 1.45
C GLU A 978 -3.96 19.49 0.17
N GLY A 979 -3.11 19.71 -0.85
CA GLY A 979 -3.24 19.09 -2.17
C GLY A 979 -4.53 19.48 -2.89
N SER A 980 -5.18 20.58 -2.47
CA SER A 980 -6.50 20.97 -2.93
C SER A 980 -6.43 21.72 -4.27
N ILE A 981 -7.11 21.19 -5.29
CA ILE A 981 -7.20 21.79 -6.62
C ILE A 981 -8.49 22.60 -6.72
N SER A 982 -8.38 23.88 -7.05
CA SER A 982 -9.51 24.80 -7.13
C SER A 982 -9.30 25.88 -8.19
N THR A 983 -10.40 26.45 -8.71
CA THR A 983 -10.36 27.62 -9.60
C THR A 983 -9.70 28.83 -8.92
N SER A 984 -9.87 28.96 -7.60
CA SER A 984 -9.17 29.95 -6.77
C SER A 984 -7.65 29.76 -6.75
N GLY A 985 -7.14 28.55 -7.01
CA GLY A 985 -5.71 28.28 -7.16
C GLY A 985 -5.13 28.97 -8.40
N ASP A 986 -5.79 28.84 -9.56
CA ASP A 986 -5.38 29.53 -10.80
C ASP A 986 -5.42 31.07 -10.63
N VAL A 987 -6.40 31.59 -9.87
CA VAL A 987 -6.49 33.04 -9.56
C VAL A 987 -5.26 33.51 -8.77
N TYR A 988 -4.78 32.70 -7.83
CA TYR A 988 -3.56 33.03 -7.09
C TYR A 988 -2.35 33.07 -8.02
N SER A 989 -2.16 32.04 -8.84
CA SER A 989 -1.06 31.98 -9.81
C SER A 989 -1.11 33.15 -10.79
N PHE A 990 -2.30 33.51 -11.27
CA PHE A 990 -2.52 34.71 -12.10
C PHE A 990 -2.07 35.99 -11.39
N GLY A 991 -2.37 36.15 -10.10
CA GLY A 991 -1.94 37.30 -9.33
C GLY A 991 -0.41 37.39 -9.17
N ILE A 992 0.28 36.25 -9.00
CA ILE A 992 1.76 36.21 -9.00
C ILE A 992 2.33 36.61 -10.37
N VAL A 993 1.78 36.08 -11.47
CA VAL A 993 2.18 36.46 -12.83
C VAL A 993 1.93 37.95 -13.09
N LEU A 994 0.84 38.50 -12.56
CA LEU A 994 0.56 39.94 -12.64
C LEU A 994 1.65 40.77 -11.94
N MET A 995 2.08 40.37 -10.74
CA MET A 995 3.19 41.03 -10.03
C MET A 995 4.49 40.94 -10.82
N GLU A 996 4.87 39.74 -11.26
CA GLU A 996 6.09 39.51 -12.02
C GLU A 996 6.11 40.30 -13.34
N THR A 997 4.97 40.38 -14.04
CA THR A 997 4.86 41.09 -15.32
C THR A 997 5.17 42.57 -15.18
N PHE A 998 4.82 43.21 -14.07
CA PHE A 998 5.04 44.65 -13.88
C PHE A 998 6.28 44.99 -13.05
N THR A 999 6.90 44.01 -12.39
CA THR A 999 8.13 44.19 -11.61
C THR A 999 9.38 43.67 -12.32
N LYS A 1000 9.22 42.77 -13.31
CA LYS A 1000 10.29 41.90 -13.84
C LYS A 1000 11.03 41.11 -12.75
N ARG A 1001 10.43 40.87 -11.58
CA ARG A 1001 11.01 40.06 -10.50
C ARG A 1001 10.37 38.69 -10.45
N LYS A 1002 11.18 37.64 -10.59
CA LYS A 1002 10.69 36.26 -10.44
C LYS A 1002 10.27 36.03 -8.99
N PRO A 1003 9.20 35.25 -8.71
CA PRO A 1003 8.89 34.86 -7.33
C PRO A 1003 10.02 34.04 -6.67
N THR A 1004 10.95 33.51 -7.46
CA THR A 1004 12.16 32.79 -7.02
C THR A 1004 13.44 33.62 -7.15
N ASP A 1005 13.34 34.95 -7.29
CA ASP A 1005 14.51 35.84 -7.33
C ASP A 1005 15.31 35.72 -6.01
N GLU A 1006 16.64 35.71 -6.11
CA GLU A 1006 17.56 35.51 -4.97
C GLU A 1006 17.39 36.59 -3.89
N MET A 1007 16.78 37.73 -4.22
CA MET A 1007 16.45 38.78 -3.25
C MET A 1007 15.41 38.36 -2.19
N PHE A 1008 14.62 37.31 -2.45
CA PHE A 1008 13.60 36.82 -1.53
C PHE A 1008 14.15 35.71 -0.63
N VAL A 1009 14.53 36.08 0.60
CA VAL A 1009 15.13 35.18 1.61
C VAL A 1009 14.31 35.21 2.90
N GLY A 1010 14.15 34.07 3.57
CA GLY A 1010 13.39 33.97 4.83
C GLY A 1010 11.88 34.01 4.59
N GLU A 1011 11.15 34.84 5.34
CA GLU A 1011 9.69 34.99 5.22
C GLU A 1011 9.27 35.99 4.12
N MET A 1012 10.23 36.73 3.55
CA MET A 1012 9.97 37.70 2.48
C MET A 1012 9.77 36.99 1.14
N ASN A 1013 8.66 37.30 0.45
CA ASN A 1013 8.33 36.80 -0.88
C ASN A 1013 7.76 37.92 -1.76
N LEU A 1014 7.63 37.69 -3.06
CA LEU A 1014 7.15 38.70 -4.02
C LEU A 1014 5.84 39.36 -3.60
N LYS A 1015 4.88 38.59 -3.06
CA LYS A 1015 3.62 39.13 -2.54
C LYS A 1015 3.84 40.06 -1.34
N GLN A 1016 4.63 39.62 -0.35
CA GLN A 1016 4.90 40.41 0.85
C GLN A 1016 5.65 41.71 0.51
N TRP A 1017 6.64 41.62 -0.38
CA TRP A 1017 7.41 42.78 -0.85
C TRP A 1017 6.51 43.82 -1.52
N ILE A 1018 5.57 43.41 -2.38
CA ILE A 1018 4.61 44.32 -3.01
C ILE A 1018 3.59 44.88 -2.00
N ALA A 1019 3.12 44.07 -1.04
CA ALA A 1019 2.20 44.51 0.00
C ALA A 1019 2.83 45.59 0.90
N ASP A 1020 4.10 45.41 1.28
CA ASP A 1020 4.83 46.35 2.13
C ASP A 1020 5.12 47.67 1.40
N SER A 1021 5.45 47.62 0.10
CA SER A 1021 5.71 48.83 -0.71
C SER A 1021 4.46 49.64 -1.03
N LEU A 1022 3.29 49.01 -1.14
CA LEU A 1022 2.01 49.70 -1.35
C LEU A 1022 1.48 50.37 -0.08
N PHE A 1023 1.89 49.94 1.12
CA PHE A 1023 1.48 50.54 2.39
C PHE A 1023 1.99 51.98 2.56
N LEU A 1024 3.09 52.34 1.88
CA LEU A 1024 3.75 53.64 1.97
C LEU A 1024 3.38 54.63 0.85
N ASP A 1025 2.61 54.21 -0.19
CA ASP A 1025 2.21 54.93 -1.43
C ASP A 1025 3.32 55.69 -2.21
N ALA A 1026 4.50 55.88 -1.63
CA ALA A 1026 5.69 56.58 -2.16
C ALA A 1026 6.72 55.65 -2.79
N ALA A 1027 6.67 54.34 -2.51
CA ALA A 1027 7.70 53.36 -2.88
C ALA A 1027 7.32 52.45 -4.07
N ILE A 1028 6.19 52.72 -4.75
CA ILE A 1028 5.79 51.90 -5.92
C ILE A 1028 6.84 51.99 -7.04
N ASP A 1029 7.48 53.15 -7.20
CA ASP A 1029 8.53 53.40 -8.19
C ASP A 1029 9.81 52.60 -7.92
N GLU A 1030 10.00 52.09 -6.69
CA GLU A 1030 11.16 51.29 -6.28
C GLU A 1030 11.00 49.79 -6.56
N VAL A 1031 9.76 49.32 -6.77
CA VAL A 1031 9.45 47.89 -6.90
C VAL A 1031 9.03 47.45 -8.30
N VAL A 1032 8.50 48.38 -9.08
CA VAL A 1032 8.06 48.11 -10.46
C VAL A 1032 9.20 48.32 -11.45
N ASP A 1033 9.04 47.80 -12.67
CA ASP A 1033 10.07 47.86 -13.70
C ASP A 1033 10.35 49.31 -14.13
N VAL A 1034 11.61 49.75 -13.98
CA VAL A 1034 12.06 51.12 -14.27
C VAL A 1034 11.75 51.56 -15.71
N ASP A 1035 11.72 50.61 -16.65
CA ASP A 1035 11.45 50.85 -18.07
C ASP A 1035 9.99 51.28 -18.34
N ILE A 1036 9.05 51.03 -17.42
CA ILE A 1036 7.61 51.33 -17.60
C ILE A 1036 7.09 52.42 -16.67
N VAL A 1037 7.87 52.81 -15.65
CA VAL A 1037 7.56 53.98 -14.80
C VAL A 1037 7.87 55.27 -15.53
N GLY A 1038 9.03 55.34 -16.19
CA GLY A 1038 9.55 56.58 -16.76
C GLY A 1038 10.14 57.50 -15.68
N THR A 1039 10.42 58.74 -16.04
CA THR A 1039 10.97 59.76 -15.13
C THR A 1039 9.92 60.82 -14.80
N GLU A 1040 10.10 61.57 -13.70
CA GLU A 1040 9.19 62.68 -13.32
C GLU A 1040 9.10 63.79 -14.38
N GLU A 1041 9.99 63.78 -15.38
CA GLU A 1041 9.99 64.70 -16.52
C GLU A 1041 9.02 64.27 -17.63
N ASP A 1042 8.50 63.04 -17.59
CA ASP A 1042 7.48 62.53 -18.52
C ASP A 1042 6.10 63.10 -18.15
N GLY A 1043 5.42 63.76 -19.08
CA GLY A 1043 4.09 64.36 -18.85
C GLY A 1043 3.00 63.37 -18.41
N ASP A 1044 3.18 62.07 -18.67
CA ASP A 1044 2.25 60.99 -18.27
C ASP A 1044 2.75 60.15 -17.08
N PHE A 1045 3.82 60.57 -16.38
CA PHE A 1045 4.42 59.88 -15.23
C PHE A 1045 3.40 59.57 -14.12
N VAL A 1046 2.60 60.55 -13.71
CA VAL A 1046 1.57 60.39 -12.66
C VAL A 1046 0.53 59.35 -13.07
N SER A 1047 0.09 59.37 -14.33
CA SER A 1047 -0.89 58.44 -14.89
C SER A 1047 -0.33 57.01 -14.97
N ARG A 1048 0.96 56.85 -15.33
CA ARG A 1048 1.64 55.54 -15.32
C ARG A 1048 1.74 54.98 -13.91
N ARG A 1049 2.15 55.81 -12.94
CA ARG A 1049 2.27 55.42 -11.53
C ARG A 1049 0.92 54.97 -10.93
N ASP A 1050 -0.15 55.72 -11.19
CA ASP A 1050 -1.51 55.38 -10.77
C ASP A 1050 -1.98 54.04 -11.34
N CYS A 1051 -1.67 53.80 -12.62
CA CYS A 1051 -1.99 52.55 -13.31
C CYS A 1051 -1.25 51.36 -12.68
N LEU A 1052 0.05 51.50 -12.41
CA LEU A 1052 0.89 50.47 -11.79
C LEU A 1052 0.42 50.14 -10.36
N SER A 1053 0.10 51.15 -9.56
CA SER A 1053 -0.46 50.96 -8.21
C SER A 1053 -1.80 50.19 -8.27
N SER A 1054 -2.68 50.55 -9.20
CA SER A 1054 -3.96 49.88 -9.38
C SER A 1054 -3.81 48.41 -9.80
N ALA A 1055 -2.84 48.12 -10.68
CA ALA A 1055 -2.52 46.75 -11.11
C ALA A 1055 -1.97 45.90 -9.95
N MET A 1056 -1.08 46.47 -9.11
CA MET A 1056 -0.54 45.76 -7.94
C MET A 1056 -1.59 45.49 -6.86
N ARG A 1057 -2.51 46.43 -6.61
CA ARG A 1057 -3.63 46.20 -5.69
C ARG A 1057 -4.55 45.06 -6.17
N LEU A 1058 -4.79 44.97 -7.48
CA LEU A 1058 -5.52 43.85 -8.05
C LEU A 1058 -4.76 42.53 -7.88
N ALA A 1059 -3.44 42.54 -8.10
CA ALA A 1059 -2.60 41.35 -7.91
C ALA A 1059 -2.62 40.83 -6.46
N LEU A 1060 -2.61 41.73 -5.47
CA LEU A 1060 -2.76 41.38 -4.06
C LEU A 1060 -4.14 40.78 -3.75
N ALA A 1061 -5.21 41.32 -4.34
CA ALA A 1061 -6.56 40.77 -4.20
C ALA A 1061 -6.68 39.36 -4.81
N CYS A 1062 -5.97 39.09 -5.90
CA CYS A 1062 -5.89 37.76 -6.51
C CYS A 1062 -5.08 36.76 -5.66
N THR A 1063 -4.14 37.25 -4.83
CA THR A 1063 -3.22 36.44 -4.02
C THR A 1063 -3.58 36.41 -2.52
N ALA A 1064 -4.84 36.72 -2.16
CA ALA A 1064 -5.32 36.62 -0.79
C ALA A 1064 -5.05 35.21 -0.21
N THR A 1065 -4.68 35.15 1.07
CA THR A 1065 -4.19 33.89 1.67
C THR A 1065 -5.28 32.81 1.70
N LEU A 1066 -6.51 33.18 2.03
CA LEU A 1066 -7.64 32.26 2.00
C LEU A 1066 -8.32 32.24 0.61
N PRO A 1067 -8.62 31.06 0.03
CA PRO A 1067 -9.23 30.96 -1.29
C PRO A 1067 -10.54 31.75 -1.46
N ARG A 1068 -11.39 31.75 -0.41
CA ARG A 1068 -12.68 32.45 -0.38
C ARG A 1068 -12.58 33.98 -0.37
N GLU A 1069 -11.40 34.52 -0.06
CA GLU A 1069 -11.14 35.97 -0.01
C GLU A 1069 -10.55 36.50 -1.32
N ARG A 1070 -10.17 35.60 -2.24
CA ARG A 1070 -9.64 35.98 -3.56
C ARG A 1070 -10.77 36.49 -4.44
N ILE A 1071 -10.48 37.57 -5.16
CA ILE A 1071 -11.38 38.08 -6.19
C ILE A 1071 -11.61 37.01 -7.28
N ASN A 1072 -12.83 36.89 -7.80
CA ASN A 1072 -13.08 35.98 -8.92
C ASN A 1072 -12.33 36.47 -10.18
N ILE A 1073 -11.80 35.55 -10.99
CA ILE A 1073 -11.09 35.87 -12.23
C ILE A 1073 -11.92 36.73 -13.20
N LYS A 1074 -13.25 36.57 -13.21
CA LYS A 1074 -14.17 37.41 -13.98
C LYS A 1074 -14.11 38.87 -13.53
N ASP A 1075 -14.13 39.10 -12.23
CA ASP A 1075 -14.04 40.44 -11.65
C ASP A 1075 -12.64 41.03 -11.82
N ALA A 1076 -11.60 40.19 -11.81
CA ALA A 1076 -10.24 40.59 -12.14
C ALA A 1076 -10.10 41.08 -13.60
N ALA A 1077 -10.69 40.37 -14.57
CA ALA A 1077 -10.71 40.76 -15.99
C ALA A 1077 -11.45 42.11 -16.21
N ILE A 1078 -12.58 42.30 -15.53
CA ILE A 1078 -13.32 43.57 -15.51
C ILE A 1078 -12.47 44.69 -14.91
N THR A 1079 -11.77 44.41 -13.80
CA THR A 1079 -10.93 45.39 -13.10
C THR A 1079 -9.74 45.81 -13.95
N LEU A 1080 -9.04 44.87 -14.61
CA LEU A 1080 -7.97 45.19 -15.58
C LEU A 1080 -8.48 46.07 -16.72
N THR A 1081 -9.68 45.80 -17.23
CA THR A 1081 -10.30 46.63 -18.28
C THR A 1081 -10.56 48.05 -17.79
N LYS A 1082 -11.02 48.22 -16.54
CA LYS A 1082 -11.21 49.53 -15.92
C LYS A 1082 -9.88 50.26 -15.73
N ILE A 1083 -8.84 49.59 -15.25
CA ILE A 1083 -7.48 50.14 -15.08
C ILE A 1083 -6.96 50.66 -16.43
N LYS A 1084 -7.02 49.84 -17.48
CA LYS A 1084 -6.60 50.23 -18.84
C LYS A 1084 -7.39 51.43 -19.37
N THR A 1085 -8.72 51.42 -19.22
CA THR A 1085 -9.59 52.52 -19.71
C THR A 1085 -9.30 53.83 -18.98
N LYS A 1086 -9.07 53.77 -17.66
CA LYS A 1086 -8.68 54.94 -16.85
C LYS A 1086 -7.34 55.49 -17.35
N TYR A 1087 -6.33 54.63 -17.46
CA TYR A 1087 -5.00 55.03 -17.92
C TYR A 1087 -5.01 55.69 -19.32
N LEU A 1088 -5.76 55.13 -20.29
CA LEU A 1088 -5.87 55.73 -21.63
C LEU A 1088 -6.53 57.12 -21.59
N LYS A 1089 -7.56 57.32 -20.76
CA LYS A 1089 -8.20 58.64 -20.60
C LYS A 1089 -7.28 59.65 -19.95
N ASP A 1090 -6.54 59.22 -18.94
CA ASP A 1090 -5.60 60.08 -18.20
C ASP A 1090 -4.42 60.49 -19.10
N CYS A 1091 -3.98 59.62 -20.02
CA CYS A 1091 -2.96 59.96 -21.04
C CYS A 1091 -3.49 60.86 -22.18
N GLU A 1092 -4.76 60.74 -22.59
CA GLU A 1092 -5.37 61.61 -23.59
C GLU A 1092 -5.56 63.05 -23.08
N GLY A 1093 -5.78 63.23 -21.77
CA GLY A 1093 -5.93 64.55 -21.13
C GLY A 1093 -4.62 65.32 -20.92
N VAL A 1094 -3.45 64.73 -21.23
CA VAL A 1094 -2.12 65.36 -21.10
C VAL A 1094 -1.68 66.07 -22.39
N ASN A 1095 -2.33 65.80 -23.53
CA ASN A 1095 -2.06 66.44 -24.83
C ASN A 1095 -3.13 67.47 -25.26
N SER A 1096 -3.94 67.96 -24.32
CA SER A 1096 -4.94 69.02 -24.55
C SER A 1096 -4.65 70.29 -23.78
#